data_AF-A0A1P8FPS0-F1
#
_entry.id   AF-A0A1P8FPS0-F1
#
_cell.length_a   1.000
_cell.length_b   1.000
_cell.length_c   1.000
_cell.angle_alpha   90.00
_cell.angle_beta   90.00
_cell.angle_gamma   90.00
#
_symmetry.space_group_name_H-M   'P 1'
#
loop_
_entity.id
_entity.type
_entity.pdbx_description
1 polymer ?
#
loop_
_entity_poly.entity_id
_entity_poly.type
_entity_poly.pdbx_seq_one_letter_code
_entity_poly.pdbx_strand_id
1 'polypeptide(L)'
;MVPHIAGERIGPFELLRPLGRGGMGEVWLARQADGRVERNVALKLPMFHQQGVAGRERFRRERDILARLEHPNIARLYDAGVTESGQPWLAMEFVEGTSITEHAATRALSLPERLALFRQVLGAVAHAHRHLVVHRDLKPANILIDAGGQVKLLDFGIATLLHEADGTAGDVTRGDERPRTPRYAAPEQAAGEAVTTATDVHALAVILGELLAAGASPHAVPADLEAIAAKGMRAEPAGRYASAELFDEDILAHLEGRPVQARAGTWRYRGGRFALRHKVPLAMATVVLAALCLGLVLAERERRVAVAEKARAEKHFAGVRKLANAFIFDVHGEIENLAGALKARQKLVGTALEYLDRLAAESGGDPVLAVEVAGAYRKLAEIRGDSRGAHLGDPADARRNAERAVALLESVEATDPDNLAVLREHRVVALLLGRLTLEAGDASGVNHTARAAAIAERIVRLPSAGLEDRRNLAATLAEYGGILAVVKGDAAAAAVQLDRAIALLEALVREFPADVATQASLAYACERRAMAVEISGRPEDLPRAIALLDRSIAATEAIVRDDPLGVSVPQTLVRRYNNAARVRLKAGDIAGARDHAARGRALVERLAASDPGNVANATMRVSALATSSDVELREGRHERAIALAREAIAADARLPAEVRTGLIVRENVTGAKQSLAASACALSEQASLPRARRVALVQEARTLLSESRAFKQELVQRGIDASDAAIAIGEIDAELRRCDAVRARLDKPGPVG
;
A
#
# COMPACT_ATOMS: atom_id res chain seq x y z
N MET A 1 -107.65 -1.26 13.97
CA MET A 1 -106.88 -0.75 15.11
C MET A 1 -107.51 0.58 15.50
N VAL A 2 -107.95 0.75 16.75
CA VAL A 2 -108.48 2.04 17.23
C VAL A 2 -107.27 2.99 17.34
N PRO A 3 -107.29 4.18 16.74
CA PRO A 3 -106.18 5.12 16.84
C PRO A 3 -106.06 5.64 18.28
N HIS A 4 -104.83 5.73 18.78
CA HIS A 4 -104.57 6.33 20.08
C HIS A 4 -104.82 7.84 20.04
N ILE A 5 -105.29 8.41 21.15
CA ILE A 5 -105.61 9.84 21.27
C ILE A 5 -104.91 10.49 22.46
N ALA A 6 -104.71 11.81 22.38
CA ALA A 6 -104.20 12.59 23.52
C ALA A 6 -105.15 12.45 24.73
N GLY A 7 -104.59 12.28 25.93
CA GLY A 7 -105.30 12.00 27.17
C GLY A 7 -105.53 10.52 27.45
N GLU A 8 -105.31 9.62 26.49
CA GLU A 8 -105.39 8.16 26.71
C GLU A 8 -104.27 7.68 27.66
N ARG A 9 -104.58 6.68 28.48
CA ARG A 9 -103.60 6.05 29.39
C ARG A 9 -103.10 4.71 28.84
N ILE A 10 -101.78 4.60 28.68
CA ILE A 10 -101.10 3.36 28.31
C ILE A 10 -100.13 2.98 29.43
N GLY A 11 -100.45 1.93 30.18
CA GLY A 11 -99.70 1.58 31.38
C GLY A 11 -99.72 2.73 32.41
N PRO A 12 -98.57 3.11 33.00
CA PRO A 12 -98.49 4.24 33.93
C PRO A 12 -98.39 5.62 33.24
N PHE A 13 -98.60 5.73 31.93
CA PHE A 13 -98.36 6.94 31.16
C PHE A 13 -99.63 7.51 30.52
N GLU A 14 -99.75 8.83 30.53
CA GLU A 14 -100.79 9.60 29.83
C GLU A 14 -100.22 10.19 28.54
N LEU A 15 -100.84 9.91 27.40
CA LEU A 15 -100.42 10.41 26.10
C LEU A 15 -100.70 11.92 25.98
N LEU A 16 -99.70 12.73 25.64
CA LEU A 16 -99.85 14.19 25.49
C LEU A 16 -100.02 14.60 24.02
N ARG A 17 -99.05 14.24 23.17
CA ARG A 17 -99.07 14.55 21.73
C ARG A 17 -98.25 13.54 20.94
N PRO A 18 -98.59 13.26 19.67
CA PRO A 18 -97.77 12.39 18.83
C PRO A 18 -96.41 13.06 18.54
N LEU A 19 -95.34 12.28 18.62
CA LEU A 19 -93.97 12.66 18.21
C LEU A 19 -93.63 12.12 16.82
N GLY A 20 -94.17 10.94 16.47
CA GLY A 20 -93.99 10.35 15.16
C GLY A 20 -94.83 9.10 14.96
N ARG A 21 -95.13 8.77 13.70
CA ARG A 21 -95.82 7.54 13.30
C ARG A 21 -95.09 6.93 12.11
N GLY A 22 -94.76 5.65 12.19
CA GLY A 22 -94.03 4.93 11.14
C GLY A 22 -94.27 3.43 11.16
N GLY A 23 -93.58 2.70 10.28
CA GLY A 23 -93.76 1.25 10.11
C GLY A 23 -93.42 0.37 11.32
N MET A 24 -92.88 0.95 12.40
CA MET A 24 -92.49 0.24 13.63
C MET A 24 -93.38 0.54 14.83
N GLY A 25 -94.33 1.47 14.74
CA GLY A 25 -95.17 1.89 15.86
C GLY A 25 -95.54 3.37 15.85
N GLU A 26 -96.27 3.77 16.89
CA GLU A 26 -96.54 5.17 17.21
C GLU A 26 -95.63 5.60 18.36
N VAL A 27 -95.03 6.78 18.26
CA VAL A 27 -94.24 7.38 19.35
C VAL A 27 -94.96 8.63 19.81
N TRP A 28 -95.22 8.70 21.10
CA TRP A 28 -95.95 9.79 21.74
C TRP A 28 -95.07 10.46 22.79
N LEU A 29 -95.19 11.77 22.92
CA LEU A 29 -94.80 12.44 24.14
C LEU A 29 -95.84 12.06 25.19
N ALA A 30 -95.41 11.45 26.27
CA ALA A 30 -96.30 11.03 27.34
C ALA A 30 -95.76 11.52 28.69
N ARG A 31 -96.66 11.67 29.65
CA ARG A 31 -96.33 12.05 31.02
C ARG A 31 -96.55 10.85 31.92
N GLN A 32 -95.57 10.53 32.76
CA GLN A 32 -95.71 9.52 33.80
C GLN A 32 -96.75 10.00 34.82
N ALA A 33 -97.83 9.24 34.98
CA ALA A 33 -99.02 9.61 35.74
C ALA A 33 -99.35 8.56 36.83
N ASP A 34 -98.30 7.98 37.43
CA ASP A 34 -98.36 6.95 38.49
C ASP A 34 -98.35 7.54 39.92
N GLY A 35 -98.33 8.87 40.03
CA GLY A 35 -98.33 9.61 41.31
C GLY A 35 -97.00 9.59 42.06
N ARG A 36 -95.92 9.04 41.48
CA ARG A 36 -94.60 8.94 42.12
C ARG A 36 -93.60 9.92 41.55
N VAL A 37 -93.58 10.09 40.22
CA VAL A 37 -92.67 11.00 39.51
C VAL A 37 -93.40 11.61 38.32
N GLU A 38 -93.40 12.95 38.22
CA GLU A 38 -93.85 13.64 37.00
C GLU A 38 -92.66 13.80 36.03
N ARG A 39 -92.63 12.97 34.97
CA ARG A 39 -91.60 13.04 33.93
C ARG A 39 -92.23 12.92 32.55
N ASN A 40 -91.74 13.74 31.62
CA ASN A 40 -92.03 13.60 30.20
C ASN A 40 -91.14 12.51 29.59
N VAL A 41 -91.75 11.57 28.88
CA VAL A 41 -91.08 10.45 28.22
C VAL A 41 -91.49 10.38 26.75
N ALA A 42 -90.61 9.84 25.92
CA ALA A 42 -90.99 9.36 24.60
C ALA A 42 -91.53 7.94 24.77
N LEU A 43 -92.85 7.78 24.69
CA LEU A 43 -93.54 6.49 24.81
C LEU A 43 -93.73 5.89 23.42
N LYS A 44 -92.99 4.81 23.14
CA LYS A 44 -93.11 4.05 21.89
C LYS A 44 -94.11 2.92 22.07
N LEU A 45 -95.06 2.82 21.16
CA LEU A 45 -96.12 1.83 21.08
C LEU A 45 -95.90 0.98 19.82
N PRO A 46 -95.19 -0.15 19.92
CA PRO A 46 -94.90 -0.98 18.77
C PRO A 46 -96.16 -1.63 18.17
N MET A 47 -96.24 -1.66 16.85
CA MET A 47 -97.29 -2.39 16.11
C MET A 47 -96.87 -3.86 15.95
N PHE A 48 -97.10 -4.71 16.95
CA PHE A 48 -96.88 -6.16 16.81
C PHE A 48 -98.20 -6.93 16.74
N HIS A 49 -98.28 -7.88 15.81
CA HIS A 49 -99.37 -8.84 15.74
C HIS A 49 -99.22 -9.85 16.89
N GLN A 50 -100.24 -9.96 17.74
CA GLN A 50 -100.27 -10.87 18.88
C GLN A 50 -100.26 -12.33 18.39
N GLN A 51 -99.13 -13.02 18.46
CA GLN A 51 -99.09 -14.49 18.39
C GLN A 51 -98.39 -15.06 19.63
N GLY A 52 -99.18 -15.38 20.65
CA GLY A 52 -98.87 -16.34 21.71
C GLY A 52 -97.75 -15.99 22.71
N VAL A 53 -97.43 -16.99 23.55
CA VAL A 53 -96.44 -16.93 24.65
C VAL A 53 -95.03 -16.58 24.15
N ALA A 54 -94.68 -17.01 22.92
CA ALA A 54 -93.38 -16.73 22.30
C ALA A 54 -93.14 -15.22 22.02
N GLY A 55 -94.18 -14.45 21.69
CA GLY A 55 -94.05 -13.00 21.48
C GLY A 55 -93.70 -12.21 22.75
N ARG A 56 -94.21 -12.66 23.91
CA ARG A 56 -93.95 -12.01 25.21
C ARG A 56 -92.55 -12.25 25.74
N GLU A 57 -92.01 -13.46 25.58
CA GLU A 57 -90.63 -13.79 25.97
C GLU A 57 -89.59 -13.06 25.11
N ARG A 58 -89.87 -12.88 23.82
CA ARG A 58 -89.01 -12.08 22.92
C ARG A 58 -88.96 -10.61 23.31
N PHE A 59 -90.12 -9.99 23.60
CA PHE A 59 -90.17 -8.59 24.08
C PHE A 59 -89.44 -8.40 25.42
N ARG A 60 -89.50 -9.40 26.32
CA ARG A 60 -88.75 -9.37 27.60
C ARG A 60 -87.23 -9.39 27.39
N ARG A 61 -86.70 -10.28 26.55
CA ARG A 61 -85.25 -10.33 26.26
C ARG A 61 -84.73 -9.04 25.64
N GLU A 62 -85.50 -8.46 24.73
CA GLU A 62 -85.17 -7.21 24.04
C GLU A 62 -85.14 -6.01 25.01
N ARG A 63 -86.13 -5.92 25.91
CA ARG A 63 -86.11 -4.95 27.01
C ARG A 63 -84.85 -5.09 27.84
N ASP A 64 -84.48 -6.31 28.23
CA ASP A 64 -83.34 -6.55 29.11
C ASP A 64 -82.00 -6.20 28.43
N ILE A 65 -81.92 -6.29 27.09
CA ILE A 65 -80.78 -5.85 26.29
C ILE A 65 -80.73 -4.30 26.22
N LEU A 66 -81.84 -3.66 25.91
CA LEU A 66 -81.90 -2.19 25.81
C LEU A 66 -81.71 -1.49 27.16
N ALA A 67 -82.18 -2.09 28.25
CA ALA A 67 -81.97 -1.57 29.61
C ALA A 67 -80.50 -1.58 30.05
N ARG A 68 -79.64 -2.38 29.39
CA ARG A 68 -78.19 -2.43 29.66
C ARG A 68 -77.38 -1.41 28.87
N LEU A 69 -77.99 -0.74 27.89
CA LEU A 69 -77.33 0.28 27.06
C LEU A 69 -77.30 1.63 27.79
N GLU A 70 -76.42 1.75 28.78
CA GLU A 70 -76.14 3.01 29.47
C GLU A 70 -74.97 3.76 28.83
N HIS A 71 -75.27 4.80 28.05
CA HIS A 71 -74.26 5.64 27.43
C HIS A 71 -74.73 7.11 27.37
N PRO A 72 -73.85 8.12 27.59
CA PRO A 72 -74.25 9.54 27.55
C PRO A 72 -74.91 9.94 26.22
N ASN A 73 -74.47 9.32 25.12
CA ASN A 73 -74.97 9.59 23.77
C ASN A 73 -76.03 8.60 23.25
N ILE A 74 -76.64 7.78 24.11
CA ILE A 74 -77.78 6.92 23.77
C ILE A 74 -78.96 7.35 24.66
N ALA A 75 -80.15 7.51 24.08
CA ALA A 75 -81.35 7.81 24.86
C ALA A 75 -81.69 6.65 25.80
N ARG A 76 -81.82 6.95 27.10
CA ARG A 76 -82.05 5.93 28.12
C ARG A 76 -83.44 5.31 28.01
N LEU A 77 -83.53 3.99 28.20
CA LEU A 77 -84.80 3.31 28.46
C LEU A 77 -85.14 3.47 29.95
N TYR A 78 -86.25 4.13 30.27
CA TYR A 78 -86.69 4.30 31.66
C TYR A 78 -87.51 3.12 32.16
N ASP A 79 -88.43 2.62 31.32
CA ASP A 79 -89.30 1.50 31.67
C ASP A 79 -89.87 0.84 30.41
N ALA A 80 -90.35 -0.40 30.52
CA ALA A 80 -91.07 -1.07 29.45
C ALA A 80 -92.05 -2.11 30.01
N GLY A 81 -93.21 -2.22 29.38
CA GLY A 81 -94.25 -3.13 29.83
C GLY A 81 -95.25 -3.48 28.75
N VAL A 82 -96.31 -4.17 29.17
CA VAL A 82 -97.43 -4.56 28.32
C VAL A 82 -98.70 -4.21 29.09
N THR A 83 -99.66 -3.55 28.45
CA THR A 83 -100.97 -3.26 29.06
C THR A 83 -101.77 -4.55 29.28
N GLU A 84 -102.86 -4.48 30.04
CA GLU A 84 -103.82 -5.58 30.20
C GLU A 84 -104.42 -6.02 28.85
N SER A 85 -104.62 -5.07 27.92
CA SER A 85 -105.06 -5.33 26.53
C SER A 85 -103.98 -5.97 25.65
N GLY A 86 -102.78 -6.19 26.18
CA GLY A 86 -101.68 -6.82 25.47
C GLY A 86 -100.88 -5.88 24.56
N GLN A 87 -101.03 -4.55 24.70
CA GLN A 87 -100.26 -3.56 23.95
C GLN A 87 -98.89 -3.36 24.62
N PRO A 88 -97.77 -3.68 23.94
CA PRO A 88 -96.44 -3.36 24.45
C PRO A 88 -96.18 -1.85 24.40
N TRP A 89 -95.40 -1.37 25.35
CA TRP A 89 -94.95 0.01 25.41
C TRP A 89 -93.51 0.09 25.94
N LEU A 90 -92.75 1.07 25.45
CA LEU A 90 -91.39 1.39 25.90
C LEU A 90 -91.33 2.88 26.23
N ALA A 91 -90.96 3.21 27.47
CA ALA A 91 -90.79 4.57 27.94
C ALA A 91 -89.32 4.96 27.88
N MET A 92 -88.98 5.91 27.01
CA MET A 92 -87.61 6.33 26.74
C MET A 92 -87.40 7.80 27.11
N GLU A 93 -86.14 8.21 27.27
CA GLU A 93 -85.71 9.60 27.40
C GLU A 93 -86.31 10.43 26.26
N PHE A 94 -87.12 11.44 26.61
CA PHE A 94 -87.57 12.44 25.66
C PHE A 94 -86.43 13.43 25.41
N VAL A 95 -85.93 13.47 24.17
CA VAL A 95 -84.86 14.37 23.77
C VAL A 95 -85.44 15.52 22.95
N GLU A 96 -85.31 16.74 23.49
CA GLU A 96 -85.63 17.97 22.79
C GLU A 96 -84.39 18.45 22.03
N GLY A 97 -84.43 18.33 20.70
CA GLY A 97 -83.27 18.61 19.85
C GLY A 97 -83.59 18.55 18.37
N THR A 98 -82.61 18.91 17.53
CA THR A 98 -82.69 18.81 16.06
C THR A 98 -81.83 17.67 15.54
N SER A 99 -82.13 17.17 14.34
CA SER A 99 -81.32 16.09 13.75
C SER A 99 -79.88 16.54 13.50
N ILE A 100 -78.91 15.63 13.55
CA ILE A 100 -77.48 15.96 13.39
C ILE A 100 -77.16 16.73 12.10
N THR A 101 -77.83 16.41 10.99
CA THR A 101 -77.64 17.09 9.70
C THR A 101 -78.28 18.48 9.68
N GLU A 102 -79.48 18.63 10.24
CA GLU A 102 -80.14 19.92 10.39
C GLU A 102 -79.37 20.84 11.35
N HIS A 103 -78.88 20.30 12.47
CA HIS A 103 -78.05 21.03 13.41
C HIS A 103 -76.76 21.53 12.76
N ALA A 104 -76.07 20.66 12.00
CA ALA A 104 -74.85 21.02 11.28
C ALA A 104 -75.10 22.12 10.23
N ALA A 105 -76.23 22.04 9.51
CA ALA A 105 -76.60 23.01 8.48
C ALA A 105 -77.03 24.35 9.07
N THR A 106 -77.94 24.35 10.05
CA THR A 106 -78.49 25.56 10.69
C THR A 106 -77.44 26.37 11.46
N ARG A 107 -76.47 25.69 12.10
CA ARG A 107 -75.36 26.32 12.84
C ARG A 107 -74.13 26.59 11.97
N ALA A 108 -74.14 26.18 10.70
CA ALA A 108 -73.00 26.30 9.77
C ALA A 108 -71.68 25.77 10.36
N LEU A 109 -71.72 24.59 10.99
CA LEU A 109 -70.57 24.02 11.70
C LEU A 109 -69.37 23.80 10.78
N SER A 110 -68.16 24.06 11.28
CA SER A 110 -66.90 23.75 10.60
C SER A 110 -66.69 22.24 10.48
N LEU A 111 -65.82 21.82 9.55
CA LEU A 111 -65.52 20.40 9.34
C LEU A 111 -65.06 19.69 10.64
N PRO A 112 -64.14 20.24 11.46
CA PRO A 112 -63.77 19.62 12.74
C PRO A 112 -64.95 19.48 13.72
N GLU A 113 -65.86 20.46 13.79
CA GLU A 113 -67.03 20.41 14.66
C GLU A 113 -68.03 19.33 14.22
N ARG A 114 -68.27 19.22 12.90
CA ARG A 114 -69.12 18.15 12.34
C ARG A 114 -68.52 16.77 12.60
N LEU A 115 -67.20 16.63 12.43
CA LEU A 115 -66.51 15.38 12.76
C LEU A 115 -66.58 15.09 14.26
N ALA A 116 -66.46 16.08 15.14
CA ALA A 116 -66.58 15.88 16.59
C ALA A 116 -67.96 15.29 16.97
N LEU A 117 -69.05 15.79 16.39
CA LEU A 117 -70.39 15.22 16.59
C LEU A 117 -70.47 13.80 16.01
N PHE A 118 -69.97 13.58 14.79
CA PHE A 118 -69.96 12.25 14.17
C PHE A 118 -69.19 11.22 15.01
N ARG A 119 -68.07 11.62 15.63
CA ARG A 119 -67.31 10.76 16.55
C ARG A 119 -68.10 10.39 17.81
N GLN A 120 -68.96 11.28 18.32
CA GLN A 120 -69.89 10.89 19.40
C GLN A 120 -70.91 9.85 18.95
N VAL A 121 -71.42 9.95 17.70
CA VAL A 121 -72.29 8.92 17.10
C VAL A 121 -71.55 7.59 17.00
N LEU A 122 -70.31 7.59 16.47
CA LEU A 122 -69.48 6.39 16.37
C LEU A 122 -69.24 5.77 17.75
N GLY A 123 -68.97 6.59 18.78
CA GLY A 123 -68.82 6.13 20.16
C GLY A 123 -70.09 5.46 20.72
N ALA A 124 -71.27 6.03 20.45
CA ALA A 124 -72.56 5.46 20.84
C ALA A 124 -72.82 4.11 20.15
N VAL A 125 -72.62 4.04 18.83
CA VAL A 125 -72.83 2.80 18.05
C VAL A 125 -71.82 1.72 18.44
N ALA A 126 -70.54 2.09 18.60
CA ALA A 126 -69.50 1.22 19.13
C ALA A 126 -69.88 0.61 20.48
N HIS A 127 -70.42 1.44 21.40
CA HIS A 127 -70.92 0.97 22.69
C HIS A 127 -72.06 -0.04 22.54
N ALA A 128 -73.01 0.21 21.64
CA ALA A 128 -74.10 -0.73 21.35
C ALA A 128 -73.58 -2.06 20.77
N HIS A 129 -72.64 -2.00 19.82
CA HIS A 129 -72.02 -3.18 19.19
C HIS A 129 -71.28 -4.05 20.21
N ARG A 130 -70.57 -3.47 21.19
CA ARG A 130 -69.92 -4.22 22.29
C ARG A 130 -70.91 -4.96 23.19
N HIS A 131 -72.14 -4.47 23.28
CA HIS A 131 -73.25 -5.14 23.97
C HIS A 131 -74.05 -6.07 23.04
N LEU A 132 -73.50 -6.38 21.85
CA LEU A 132 -74.09 -7.24 20.82
C LEU A 132 -75.40 -6.68 20.22
N VAL A 133 -75.60 -5.36 20.29
CA VAL A 133 -76.78 -4.67 19.74
C VAL A 133 -76.44 -3.97 18.44
N VAL A 134 -77.11 -4.34 17.35
CA VAL A 134 -77.04 -3.64 16.05
C VAL A 134 -78.25 -2.71 15.94
N HIS A 135 -78.05 -1.47 15.50
CA HIS A 135 -79.09 -0.44 15.45
C HIS A 135 -80.09 -0.65 14.30
N ARG A 136 -79.61 -1.02 13.11
CA ARG A 136 -80.39 -1.41 11.91
C ARG A 136 -81.15 -0.31 11.19
N ASP A 137 -81.53 0.77 11.87
CA ASP A 137 -82.24 1.92 11.30
C ASP A 137 -81.49 3.24 11.56
N LEU A 138 -80.17 3.25 11.34
CA LEU A 138 -79.38 4.48 11.48
C LEU A 138 -79.72 5.47 10.36
N LYS A 139 -80.16 6.66 10.74
CA LYS A 139 -80.46 7.79 9.86
C LYS A 139 -80.40 9.09 10.67
N PRO A 140 -80.22 10.26 10.04
CA PRO A 140 -80.10 11.52 10.75
C PRO A 140 -81.26 11.83 11.70
N ALA A 141 -82.50 11.43 11.34
CA ALA A 141 -83.68 11.62 12.20
C ALA A 141 -83.61 10.88 13.54
N ASN A 142 -82.81 9.81 13.63
CA ASN A 142 -82.60 9.03 14.86
C ASN A 142 -81.36 9.52 15.65
N ILE A 143 -80.71 10.60 15.21
CA ILE A 143 -79.53 11.17 15.85
C ILE A 143 -79.83 12.63 16.15
N LEU A 144 -80.27 12.91 17.39
CA LEU A 144 -80.60 14.27 17.80
C LEU A 144 -79.42 14.93 18.51
N ILE A 145 -79.34 16.25 18.36
CA ILE A 145 -78.44 17.11 19.13
C ILE A 145 -79.28 17.87 20.14
N ASP A 146 -79.03 17.62 21.43
CA ASP A 146 -79.74 18.29 22.52
C ASP A 146 -79.30 19.76 22.69
N ALA A 147 -79.97 20.48 23.59
CA ALA A 147 -79.63 21.88 23.90
C ALA A 147 -78.18 22.08 24.40
N GLY A 148 -77.56 21.04 24.96
CA GLY A 148 -76.18 21.03 25.41
C GLY A 148 -75.16 20.73 24.30
N GLY A 149 -75.61 20.53 23.07
CA GLY A 149 -74.75 20.18 21.93
C GLY A 149 -74.26 18.73 21.94
N GLN A 150 -74.90 17.85 22.72
CA GLN A 150 -74.54 16.43 22.79
C GLN A 150 -75.39 15.60 21.84
N VAL A 151 -74.76 14.60 21.22
CA VAL A 151 -75.47 13.59 20.42
C VAL A 151 -76.32 12.71 21.33
N LYS A 152 -77.54 12.42 20.90
CA LYS A 152 -78.43 11.40 21.47
C LYS A 152 -78.93 10.49 20.35
N LEU A 153 -78.47 9.24 20.38
CA LEU A 153 -78.92 8.18 19.49
C LEU A 153 -80.26 7.63 19.99
N LEU A 154 -81.27 7.66 19.14
CA LEU A 154 -82.64 7.26 19.41
C LEU A 154 -83.00 5.99 18.63
N ASP A 155 -84.05 5.31 19.09
CA ASP A 155 -84.80 4.33 18.28
C ASP A 155 -83.98 3.21 17.63
N PHE A 156 -83.48 2.27 18.45
CA PHE A 156 -83.04 0.98 17.94
C PHE A 156 -84.19 0.28 17.20
N GLY A 157 -83.89 -0.43 16.11
CA GLY A 157 -84.84 -1.12 15.24
C GLY A 157 -85.52 -2.35 15.87
N ILE A 158 -86.17 -2.16 17.01
CA ILE A 158 -86.75 -3.17 17.92
C ILE A 158 -87.68 -4.17 17.21
N ALA A 159 -88.35 -3.77 16.13
CA ALA A 159 -89.26 -4.64 15.38
C ALA A 159 -88.59 -5.76 14.57
N THR A 160 -87.30 -5.65 14.30
CA THR A 160 -86.56 -6.59 13.44
C THR A 160 -85.72 -7.59 14.24
N LEU A 161 -85.29 -7.23 15.46
CA LEU A 161 -84.57 -8.10 16.39
C LEU A 161 -85.40 -9.33 16.81
N LEU A 162 -86.73 -9.20 16.79
CA LEU A 162 -87.67 -10.26 17.18
C LEU A 162 -87.86 -11.34 16.09
N HIS A 163 -87.36 -11.14 14.86
CA HIS A 163 -87.58 -12.03 13.72
C HIS A 163 -86.39 -12.99 13.44
N GLU A 164 -85.16 -12.64 13.83
CA GLU A 164 -83.95 -13.41 13.49
C GLU A 164 -83.45 -14.36 14.58
N ALA A 165 -83.95 -14.26 15.82
CA ALA A 165 -83.51 -15.09 16.94
C ALA A 165 -83.80 -16.61 16.78
N ASP A 166 -84.51 -17.00 15.72
CA ASP A 166 -84.93 -18.39 15.46
C ASP A 166 -83.98 -19.19 14.55
N GLY A 167 -82.90 -18.63 13.99
CA GLY A 167 -81.91 -19.40 13.21
C GLY A 167 -82.46 -20.14 11.97
N THR A 168 -83.73 -19.97 11.62
CA THR A 168 -84.36 -20.48 10.40
C THR A 168 -84.20 -19.43 9.29
N ALA A 169 -83.05 -19.45 8.63
CA ALA A 169 -82.77 -18.66 7.42
C ALA A 169 -83.54 -19.15 6.17
N GLY A 170 -84.68 -19.80 6.35
CA GLY A 170 -85.50 -20.30 5.27
C GLY A 170 -86.94 -20.36 5.73
N ASP A 171 -87.80 -19.72 4.95
CA ASP A 171 -89.25 -19.82 5.01
C ASP A 171 -90.00 -18.87 5.97
N VAL A 172 -89.85 -17.56 5.73
CA VAL A 172 -90.98 -16.62 5.87
C VAL A 172 -91.05 -15.73 4.62
N THR A 173 -91.96 -16.12 3.73
CA THR A 173 -92.74 -15.31 2.79
C THR A 173 -92.12 -13.99 2.30
N ARG A 174 -91.72 -14.01 1.01
CA ARG A 174 -91.65 -12.84 0.11
C ARG A 174 -92.89 -11.94 0.30
N GLY A 175 -92.69 -10.68 0.68
CA GLY A 175 -93.71 -9.63 0.55
C GLY A 175 -94.25 -9.01 1.83
N ASP A 176 -93.38 -8.49 2.72
CA ASP A 176 -93.80 -7.52 3.73
C ASP A 176 -93.26 -6.13 3.33
N GLU A 177 -94.09 -5.36 2.64
CA GLU A 177 -93.86 -3.97 2.25
C GLU A 177 -93.74 -3.10 3.51
N ARG A 178 -92.53 -2.99 4.07
CA ARG A 178 -92.22 -2.02 5.12
C ARG A 178 -91.48 -0.83 4.53
N PRO A 179 -91.89 0.42 4.84
CA PRO A 179 -91.22 1.61 4.35
C PRO A 179 -89.82 1.72 4.98
N ARG A 180 -88.82 1.20 4.27
CA ARG A 180 -87.41 1.52 4.53
C ARG A 180 -87.15 2.88 3.91
N THR A 181 -86.38 3.74 4.58
CA THR A 181 -85.85 4.93 3.91
C THR A 181 -84.74 4.45 2.96
N PRO A 182 -84.96 4.39 1.62
CA PRO A 182 -84.08 3.62 0.72
C PRO A 182 -82.64 4.12 0.68
N ARG A 183 -82.41 5.35 1.17
CA ARG A 183 -81.15 6.09 1.09
C ARG A 183 -80.05 5.62 2.05
N TYR A 184 -80.39 5.07 3.21
CA TYR A 184 -79.41 4.66 4.25
C TYR A 184 -79.27 3.14 4.40
N ALA A 185 -80.13 2.37 3.72
CA ALA A 185 -80.15 0.92 3.82
C ALA A 185 -78.91 0.32 3.15
N ALA A 186 -78.22 -0.57 3.86
CA ALA A 186 -77.11 -1.30 3.28
C ALA A 186 -77.58 -2.28 2.19
N PRO A 187 -76.73 -2.64 1.20
CA PRO A 187 -77.07 -3.60 0.16
C PRO A 187 -77.62 -4.93 0.69
N GLU A 188 -77.03 -5.48 1.75
CA GLU A 188 -77.48 -6.71 2.40
C GLU A 188 -78.87 -6.54 3.04
N GLN A 189 -79.19 -5.36 3.59
CA GLN A 189 -80.53 -5.07 4.08
C GLN A 189 -81.52 -5.03 2.92
N ALA A 190 -81.19 -4.35 1.82
CA ALA A 190 -82.03 -4.26 0.63
C ALA A 190 -82.32 -5.65 0.02
N ALA A 191 -81.33 -6.55 0.04
CA ALA A 191 -81.44 -7.92 -0.44
C ALA A 191 -82.14 -8.89 0.54
N GLY A 192 -82.34 -8.49 1.80
CA GLY A 192 -82.93 -9.35 2.83
C GLY A 192 -81.94 -10.38 3.41
N GLU A 193 -80.64 -10.12 3.29
CA GLU A 193 -79.55 -10.93 3.84
C GLU A 193 -79.29 -10.59 5.32
N ALA A 194 -78.40 -11.35 5.97
CA ALA A 194 -78.13 -11.23 7.40
C ALA A 194 -77.58 -9.85 7.80
N VAL A 195 -78.23 -9.19 8.76
CA VAL A 195 -77.85 -7.87 9.26
C VAL A 195 -76.78 -7.99 10.34
N THR A 196 -75.69 -7.24 10.19
CA THR A 196 -74.52 -7.28 11.11
C THR A 196 -74.09 -5.86 11.50
N THR A 197 -73.04 -5.73 12.33
CA THR A 197 -72.44 -4.42 12.65
C THR A 197 -71.98 -3.67 11.40
N ALA A 198 -71.59 -4.39 10.33
CA ALA A 198 -71.19 -3.80 9.04
C ALA A 198 -72.35 -3.05 8.34
N THR A 199 -73.59 -3.40 8.68
CA THR A 199 -74.79 -2.72 8.20
C THR A 199 -74.90 -1.32 8.80
N ASP A 200 -74.69 -1.19 10.11
CA ASP A 200 -74.64 0.11 10.79
C ASP A 200 -73.47 0.95 10.28
N VAL A 201 -72.31 0.33 10.02
CA VAL A 201 -71.13 1.01 9.44
C VAL A 201 -71.44 1.62 8.07
N HIS A 202 -72.23 0.95 7.23
CA HIS A 202 -72.67 1.51 5.95
C HIS A 202 -73.54 2.76 6.15
N ALA A 203 -74.56 2.67 7.02
CA ALA A 203 -75.43 3.80 7.31
C ALA A 203 -74.65 4.98 7.92
N LEU A 204 -73.71 4.71 8.83
CA LEU A 204 -72.77 5.71 9.37
C LEU A 204 -71.94 6.37 8.28
N ALA A 205 -71.48 5.62 7.28
CA ALA A 205 -70.69 6.17 6.17
C ALA A 205 -71.52 7.06 5.24
N VAL A 206 -72.79 6.72 5.01
CA VAL A 206 -73.74 7.59 4.29
C VAL A 206 -73.97 8.88 5.08
N ILE A 207 -74.20 8.78 6.40
CA ILE A 207 -74.38 9.94 7.28
C ILE A 207 -73.12 10.83 7.30
N LEU A 208 -71.92 10.23 7.34
CA LEU A 208 -70.67 10.98 7.20
C LEU A 208 -70.63 11.73 5.87
N GLY A 209 -70.98 11.07 4.76
CA GLY A 209 -71.07 11.71 3.44
C GLY A 209 -71.97 12.94 3.43
N GLU A 210 -73.13 12.87 4.09
CA GLU A 210 -74.03 14.02 4.23
C GLU A 210 -73.45 15.13 5.12
N LEU A 211 -72.82 14.79 6.23
CA LEU A 211 -72.14 15.76 7.10
C LEU A 211 -70.96 16.44 6.40
N LEU A 212 -70.28 15.76 5.48
CA LEU A 212 -69.23 16.36 4.66
C LEU A 212 -69.83 17.32 3.63
N ALA A 213 -70.98 16.98 3.03
CA ALA A 213 -71.68 17.79 2.03
C ALA A 213 -72.45 18.99 2.61
N ALA A 214 -72.85 18.96 3.89
CA ALA A 214 -73.66 20.02 4.53
C ALA A 214 -72.94 21.37 4.75
N GLY A 215 -71.66 21.50 4.39
CA GLY A 215 -70.90 22.74 4.53
C GLY A 215 -71.03 23.66 3.31
N ALA A 216 -71.37 24.94 3.53
CA ALA A 216 -71.55 25.98 2.51
C ALA A 216 -70.25 26.45 1.80
N SER A 217 -69.17 25.67 1.80
CA SER A 217 -67.92 26.04 1.14
C SER A 217 -67.58 25.03 0.03
N PRO A 218 -67.40 25.45 -1.24
CA PRO A 218 -67.06 24.57 -2.35
C PRO A 218 -65.62 24.02 -2.29
N HIS A 219 -64.98 24.06 -1.12
CA HIS A 219 -63.68 23.44 -0.91
C HIS A 219 -63.84 21.91 -0.98
N ALA A 220 -63.06 21.30 -1.86
CA ALA A 220 -63.03 19.85 -2.05
C ALA A 220 -62.94 19.14 -0.70
N VAL A 221 -63.86 18.20 -0.46
CA VAL A 221 -63.80 17.29 0.69
C VAL A 221 -62.39 16.70 0.75
N PRO A 222 -61.70 16.73 1.90
CA PRO A 222 -60.36 16.17 1.99
C PRO A 222 -60.34 14.72 1.50
N ALA A 223 -59.43 14.39 0.59
CA ALA A 223 -59.35 13.06 -0.03
C ALA A 223 -59.22 11.90 0.99
N ASP A 224 -58.70 12.18 2.19
CA ASP A 224 -58.68 11.23 3.31
C ASP A 224 -60.10 10.92 3.81
N LEU A 225 -60.96 11.93 4.00
CA LEU A 225 -62.34 11.77 4.45
C LEU A 225 -63.24 11.17 3.37
N GLU A 226 -63.00 11.51 2.11
CA GLU A 226 -63.68 10.88 0.98
C GLU A 226 -63.37 9.38 0.90
N ALA A 227 -62.09 9.01 1.05
CA ALA A 227 -61.68 7.61 1.09
C ALA A 227 -62.27 6.86 2.30
N ILE A 228 -62.34 7.52 3.47
CA ILE A 228 -62.96 6.96 4.68
C ILE A 228 -64.45 6.69 4.45
N ALA A 229 -65.20 7.66 3.93
CA ALA A 229 -66.62 7.48 3.60
C ALA A 229 -66.82 6.38 2.55
N ALA A 230 -66.01 6.38 1.48
CA ALA A 230 -66.05 5.37 0.43
C ALA A 230 -65.77 3.95 0.96
N LYS A 231 -64.80 3.80 1.88
CA LYS A 231 -64.51 2.51 2.53
C LYS A 231 -65.71 2.00 3.33
N GLY A 232 -66.37 2.88 4.09
CA GLY A 232 -67.57 2.52 4.85
C GLY A 232 -68.79 2.19 3.98
N MET A 233 -68.90 2.78 2.79
CA MET A 233 -70.01 2.54 1.84
C MET A 233 -69.82 1.35 0.88
N ARG A 234 -68.72 0.58 0.98
CA ARG A 234 -68.44 -0.55 0.07
C ARG A 234 -69.60 -1.54 0.02
N ALA A 235 -69.87 -2.11 -1.16
CA ALA A 235 -70.96 -3.05 -1.37
C ALA A 235 -70.82 -4.29 -0.47
N GLU A 236 -69.63 -4.89 -0.45
CA GLU A 236 -69.32 -6.07 0.38
C GLU A 236 -69.11 -5.69 1.85
N PRO A 237 -69.82 -6.33 2.82
CA PRO A 237 -69.66 -6.06 4.25
C PRO A 237 -68.21 -6.22 4.74
N ALA A 238 -67.49 -7.24 4.27
CA ALA A 238 -66.08 -7.50 4.62
C ALA A 238 -65.11 -6.40 4.15
N GLY A 239 -65.51 -5.61 3.14
CA GLY A 239 -64.72 -4.49 2.64
C GLY A 239 -64.81 -3.23 3.50
N ARG A 240 -65.78 -3.14 4.41
CA ARG A 240 -66.04 -1.97 5.26
C ARG A 240 -65.15 -1.97 6.50
N TYR A 241 -65.34 -1.00 7.40
CA TYR A 241 -64.73 -1.07 8.72
C TYR A 241 -65.37 -2.21 9.52
N ALA A 242 -64.54 -3.04 10.17
CA ALA A 242 -65.04 -4.17 10.96
C ALA A 242 -65.84 -3.72 12.21
N SER A 243 -65.64 -2.49 12.67
CA SER A 243 -66.38 -1.89 13.78
C SER A 243 -66.45 -0.37 13.68
N ALA A 244 -67.34 0.25 14.45
CA ALA A 244 -67.44 1.71 14.55
C ALA A 244 -66.19 2.34 15.20
N GLU A 245 -65.46 1.62 16.04
CA GLU A 245 -64.18 2.09 16.62
C GLU A 245 -63.09 2.24 15.54
N LEU A 246 -62.94 1.26 14.65
CA LEU A 246 -61.97 1.36 13.55
C LEU A 246 -62.32 2.47 12.55
N PHE A 247 -63.61 2.79 12.44
CA PHE A 247 -64.06 3.95 11.68
C PHE A 247 -63.64 5.25 12.41
N ASP A 248 -63.87 5.34 13.72
CA ASP A 248 -63.45 6.50 14.53
C ASP A 248 -61.94 6.75 14.50
N GLU A 249 -61.14 5.68 14.55
CA GLU A 249 -59.68 5.75 14.46
C GLU A 249 -59.19 6.44 13.19
N ASP A 250 -59.85 6.20 12.05
CA ASP A 250 -59.50 6.82 10.76
C ASP A 250 -59.89 8.30 10.71
N ILE A 251 -61.02 8.66 11.34
CA ILE A 251 -61.42 10.07 11.50
C ILE A 251 -60.42 10.80 12.41
N LEU A 252 -60.01 10.18 13.52
CA LEU A 252 -59.00 10.75 14.42
C LEU A 252 -57.63 10.86 13.73
N ALA A 253 -57.23 9.85 12.96
CA ALA A 253 -56.00 9.87 12.20
C ALA A 253 -55.97 11.05 11.21
N HIS A 254 -57.09 11.33 10.53
CA HIS A 254 -57.20 12.50 9.68
C HIS A 254 -57.00 13.82 10.44
N LEU A 255 -57.68 13.98 11.58
CA LEU A 255 -57.61 15.20 12.41
C LEU A 255 -56.20 15.46 12.96
N GLU A 256 -55.47 14.39 13.31
CA GLU A 256 -54.09 14.48 13.82
C GLU A 256 -53.04 14.55 12.71
N GLY A 257 -53.44 14.47 11.43
CA GLY A 257 -52.52 14.41 10.30
C GLY A 257 -51.72 13.09 10.22
N ARG A 258 -52.21 12.01 10.84
CA ARG A 258 -51.70 10.64 10.65
C ARG A 258 -52.19 10.07 9.32
N PRO A 259 -51.47 9.08 8.74
CA PRO A 259 -51.97 8.30 7.62
C PRO A 259 -53.27 7.57 8.00
N VAL A 260 -54.31 7.70 7.16
CA VAL A 260 -55.58 6.97 7.33
C VAL A 260 -55.50 5.57 6.69
N GLN A 261 -56.12 4.57 7.32
CA GLN A 261 -56.19 3.20 6.81
C GLN A 261 -56.93 3.13 5.48
N ALA A 262 -57.94 3.98 5.27
CA ALA A 262 -58.71 4.05 4.03
C ALA A 262 -57.86 4.29 2.75
N ARG A 263 -56.67 4.89 2.87
CA ARG A 263 -55.77 5.20 1.73
C ARG A 263 -54.44 4.45 1.76
N ALA A 264 -54.27 3.50 2.67
CA ALA A 264 -52.96 2.94 3.05
C ALA A 264 -52.30 2.00 2.01
N GLY A 265 -52.14 2.45 0.76
CA GLY A 265 -51.48 1.70 -0.32
C GLY A 265 -50.12 2.27 -0.80
N THR A 266 -49.75 3.52 -0.47
CA THR A 266 -48.53 4.14 -1.03
C THR A 266 -47.55 4.65 0.03
N TRP A 267 -46.30 4.19 -0.06
CA TRP A 267 -45.19 4.67 0.79
C TRP A 267 -44.95 6.18 0.65
N ARG A 268 -45.25 6.75 -0.52
CA ARG A 268 -45.16 8.20 -0.79
C ARG A 268 -46.10 9.03 0.10
N TYR A 269 -47.35 8.59 0.27
CA TYR A 269 -48.32 9.27 1.16
C TYR A 269 -47.87 9.22 2.62
N ARG A 270 -47.43 8.06 3.09
CA ARG A 270 -46.93 7.88 4.46
C ARG A 270 -45.66 8.69 4.72
N GLY A 271 -44.72 8.68 3.76
CA GLY A 271 -43.49 9.48 3.79
C GLY A 271 -43.75 10.98 3.79
N GLY A 272 -44.72 11.45 3.00
CA GLY A 272 -45.14 12.86 2.99
C GLY A 272 -45.75 13.31 4.32
N ARG A 273 -46.65 12.51 4.92
CA ARG A 273 -47.21 12.79 6.25
C ARG A 273 -46.14 12.77 7.34
N PHE A 274 -45.18 11.84 7.26
CA PHE A 274 -44.03 11.78 8.18
C PHE A 274 -43.13 13.01 8.07
N ALA A 275 -42.76 13.41 6.85
CA ALA A 275 -41.93 14.60 6.61
C ALA A 275 -42.59 15.88 7.10
N LEU A 276 -43.91 16.03 6.89
CA LEU A 276 -44.66 17.20 7.37
C LEU A 276 -44.73 17.28 8.90
N ARG A 277 -44.68 16.14 9.60
CA ARG A 277 -44.67 16.09 11.07
C ARG A 277 -43.26 16.29 11.66
N HIS A 278 -42.21 15.86 10.95
CA HIS A 278 -40.83 15.88 11.43
C HIS A 278 -39.92 16.84 10.63
N LYS A 279 -40.43 18.03 10.27
CA LYS A 279 -39.69 19.02 9.46
C LYS A 279 -38.36 19.46 10.09
N VAL A 280 -38.35 19.72 11.40
CA VAL A 280 -37.15 20.23 12.11
C VAL A 280 -36.06 19.15 12.23
N PRO A 281 -36.33 17.92 12.71
CA PRO A 281 -35.32 16.87 12.74
C PRO A 281 -34.75 16.52 11.36
N LEU A 282 -35.59 16.49 10.32
CA LEU A 282 -35.14 16.17 8.96
C LEU A 282 -34.21 17.25 8.39
N ALA A 283 -34.49 18.53 8.66
CA ALA A 283 -33.61 19.63 8.29
C ALA A 283 -32.24 19.53 8.97
N MET A 284 -32.20 19.24 10.28
CA MET A 284 -30.94 19.05 11.00
C MET A 284 -30.14 17.86 10.47
N ALA A 285 -30.78 16.71 10.21
CA ALA A 285 -30.12 15.55 9.63
C ALA A 285 -29.49 15.87 8.27
N THR A 286 -30.16 16.68 7.46
CA THR A 286 -29.66 17.12 6.15
C THR A 286 -28.40 17.99 6.28
N VAL A 287 -28.38 18.92 7.24
CA VAL A 287 -27.20 19.78 7.51
C VAL A 287 -26.02 18.94 7.99
N VAL A 288 -26.24 18.00 8.91
CA VAL A 288 -25.18 17.09 9.39
C VAL A 288 -24.63 16.25 8.25
N LEU A 289 -25.50 15.70 7.39
CA LEU A 289 -25.07 14.91 6.23
C LEU A 289 -24.26 15.75 5.23
N ALA A 290 -24.68 16.99 4.96
CA ALA A 290 -23.95 17.90 4.08
C ALA A 290 -22.56 18.26 4.65
N ALA A 291 -22.47 18.50 5.96
CA ALA A 291 -21.20 18.76 6.64
C ALA A 291 -20.25 17.56 6.58
N LEU A 292 -20.77 16.34 6.78
CA LEU A 292 -19.98 15.09 6.64
C LEU A 292 -19.47 14.90 5.21
N CYS A 293 -20.33 15.08 4.20
CA CYS A 293 -19.93 14.98 2.80
C CYS A 293 -18.86 16.02 2.44
N LEU A 294 -19.01 17.27 2.90
CA LEU A 294 -18.01 18.31 2.68
C LEU A 294 -16.68 17.95 3.35
N GLY A 295 -16.72 17.45 4.59
CA GLY A 295 -15.54 16.97 5.31
C GLY A 295 -14.82 15.85 4.56
N LEU A 296 -15.55 14.86 4.03
CA LEU A 296 -14.98 13.77 3.22
C LEU A 296 -14.34 14.28 1.92
N VAL A 297 -14.96 15.24 1.25
CA VAL A 297 -14.41 15.85 0.02
C VAL A 297 -13.12 16.61 0.31
N LEU A 298 -13.09 17.40 1.39
CA LEU A 298 -11.89 18.13 1.81
C LEU A 298 -10.76 17.17 2.20
N ALA A 299 -11.06 16.13 2.99
CA ALA A 299 -10.08 15.11 3.38
C ALA A 299 -9.49 14.37 2.17
N GLU A 300 -10.33 14.00 1.19
CA GLU A 300 -9.87 13.35 -0.04
C GLU A 300 -9.02 14.31 -0.90
N ARG A 301 -9.32 15.61 -0.91
CA ARG A 301 -8.51 16.62 -1.60
C ARG A 301 -7.13 16.77 -0.97
N GLU A 302 -7.05 16.89 0.36
CA GLU A 302 -5.76 16.96 1.08
C GLU A 302 -4.91 15.71 0.84
N ARG A 303 -5.54 14.52 0.92
CA ARG A 303 -4.88 13.25 0.63
C ARG A 303 -4.28 13.23 -0.78
N ARG A 304 -5.01 13.69 -1.79
CA ARG A 304 -4.53 13.76 -3.18
C ARG A 304 -3.36 14.72 -3.35
N VAL A 305 -3.39 15.88 -2.69
CA VAL A 305 -2.28 16.84 -2.73
C VAL A 305 -1.02 16.25 -2.10
N ALA A 306 -1.14 15.64 -0.92
CA ALA A 306 0.00 15.01 -0.23
C ALA A 306 0.62 13.88 -1.06
N VAL A 307 -0.21 13.03 -1.68
CA VAL A 307 0.26 11.95 -2.57
C VAL A 307 0.95 12.53 -3.81
N ALA A 308 0.43 13.62 -4.38
CA ALA A 308 1.03 14.27 -5.55
C ALA A 308 2.38 14.93 -5.24
N GLU A 309 2.53 15.58 -4.08
CA GLU A 309 3.80 16.15 -3.63
C GLU A 309 4.84 15.05 -3.38
N LYS A 310 4.46 13.97 -2.69
CA LYS A 310 5.34 12.82 -2.48
C LYS A 310 5.81 12.22 -3.81
N ALA A 311 4.89 11.98 -4.75
CA ALA A 311 5.23 11.44 -6.06
C ALA A 311 6.13 12.39 -6.89
N ARG A 312 5.99 13.71 -6.73
CA ARG A 312 6.89 14.70 -7.38
C ARG A 312 8.27 14.68 -6.75
N ALA A 313 8.36 14.63 -5.43
CA ALA A 313 9.63 14.52 -4.72
C ALA A 313 10.37 13.23 -5.12
N GLU A 314 9.68 12.08 -5.14
CA GLU A 314 10.25 10.80 -5.56
C GLU A 314 10.70 10.81 -7.02
N LYS A 315 9.91 11.41 -7.94
CA LYS A 315 10.31 11.56 -9.35
C LYS A 315 11.49 12.49 -9.52
N HIS A 316 11.53 13.59 -8.78
CA HIS A 316 12.66 14.51 -8.81
C HIS A 316 13.92 13.82 -8.29
N PHE A 317 13.82 13.15 -7.14
CA PHE A 317 14.89 12.37 -6.54
C PHE A 317 15.42 11.28 -7.48
N ALA A 318 14.53 10.47 -8.07
CA ALA A 318 14.89 9.43 -9.04
C ALA A 318 15.50 10.01 -10.33
N GLY A 319 15.01 11.16 -10.80
CA GLY A 319 15.53 11.85 -11.97
C GLY A 319 16.96 12.37 -11.76
N VAL A 320 17.22 12.96 -10.60
CA VAL A 320 18.57 13.46 -10.26
C VAL A 320 19.54 12.30 -10.04
N ARG A 321 19.09 11.21 -9.40
CA ARG A 321 19.89 9.98 -9.22
C ARG A 321 20.29 9.36 -10.56
N LYS A 322 19.34 9.28 -11.50
CA LYS A 322 19.58 8.77 -12.87
C LYS A 322 20.56 9.65 -13.63
N LEU A 323 20.43 10.98 -13.53
CA LEU A 323 21.35 11.92 -14.15
C LEU A 323 22.77 11.74 -13.59
N ALA A 324 22.93 11.66 -12.27
CA ALA A 324 24.24 11.49 -11.66
C ALA A 324 24.93 10.18 -12.08
N ASN A 325 24.20 9.06 -12.10
CA ASN A 325 24.75 7.81 -12.63
C ASN A 325 25.13 7.96 -14.11
N ALA A 326 24.26 8.51 -14.97
CA ALA A 326 24.59 8.73 -16.38
C ALA A 326 25.80 9.66 -16.57
N PHE A 327 25.94 10.71 -15.75
CA PHE A 327 27.10 11.62 -15.81
C PHE A 327 28.41 10.99 -15.34
N ILE A 328 28.38 10.06 -14.38
CA ILE A 328 29.57 9.34 -13.90
C ILE A 328 29.98 8.21 -14.87
N PHE A 329 29.01 7.51 -15.48
CA PHE A 329 29.27 6.33 -16.33
C PHE A 329 29.39 6.66 -17.83
N ASP A 330 28.42 7.35 -18.41
CA ASP A 330 28.33 7.49 -19.88
C ASP A 330 29.22 8.62 -20.39
N VAL A 331 29.17 9.77 -19.71
CA VAL A 331 29.90 10.97 -20.15
C VAL A 331 31.40 10.86 -19.85
N HIS A 332 31.79 10.15 -18.79
CA HIS A 332 33.21 9.99 -18.48
C HIS A 332 33.90 9.06 -19.47
N GLY A 333 33.31 7.91 -19.79
CA GLY A 333 33.89 6.91 -20.69
C GLY A 333 34.13 7.45 -22.11
N GLU A 334 33.22 8.30 -22.62
CA GLU A 334 33.39 8.94 -23.93
C GLU A 334 34.45 10.07 -23.92
N ILE A 335 34.63 10.74 -22.78
CA ILE A 335 35.58 11.85 -22.66
C ILE A 335 37.00 11.36 -22.32
N GLU A 336 37.16 10.15 -21.81
CA GLU A 336 38.43 9.52 -21.37
C GLU A 336 39.53 9.53 -22.45
N ASN A 337 39.14 9.44 -23.73
CA ASN A 337 40.08 9.38 -24.86
C ASN A 337 40.21 10.71 -25.62
N LEU A 338 39.50 11.77 -25.23
CA LEU A 338 39.58 13.08 -25.88
C LEU A 338 40.78 13.90 -25.39
N ALA A 339 41.73 14.15 -26.29
CA ALA A 339 42.87 15.04 -26.05
C ALA A 339 42.39 16.47 -25.73
N GLY A 340 42.93 17.08 -24.65
CA GLY A 340 42.59 18.46 -24.24
C GLY A 340 41.34 18.59 -23.35
N ALA A 341 40.65 17.50 -23.01
CA ALA A 341 39.42 17.53 -22.21
C ALA A 341 39.60 17.63 -20.68
N LEU A 342 40.83 17.85 -20.18
CA LEU A 342 41.16 17.82 -18.75
C LEU A 342 40.29 18.77 -17.90
N LYS A 343 40.09 20.02 -18.35
CA LYS A 343 39.23 20.99 -17.65
C LYS A 343 37.76 20.56 -17.61
N ALA A 344 37.26 19.93 -18.68
CA ALA A 344 35.90 19.41 -18.73
C ALA A 344 35.72 18.24 -17.76
N ARG A 345 36.71 17.33 -17.70
CA ARG A 345 36.72 16.21 -16.74
C ARG A 345 36.75 16.69 -15.29
N GLN A 346 37.60 17.67 -14.97
CA GLN A 346 37.68 18.23 -13.61
C GLN A 346 36.35 18.87 -13.18
N LYS A 347 35.70 19.64 -14.07
CA LYS A 347 34.41 20.25 -13.80
C LYS A 347 33.30 19.22 -13.60
N LEU A 348 33.26 18.18 -14.45
CA LEU A 348 32.30 17.09 -14.33
C LEU A 348 32.42 16.35 -12.99
N VAL A 349 33.65 16.00 -12.58
CA VAL A 349 33.84 15.31 -11.31
C VAL A 349 33.52 16.22 -10.12
N GLY A 350 33.84 17.52 -10.18
CA GLY A 350 33.45 18.48 -9.14
C GLY A 350 31.94 18.55 -8.95
N THR A 351 31.17 18.66 -10.04
CA THR A 351 29.70 18.66 -9.99
C THR A 351 29.12 17.34 -9.49
N ALA A 352 29.74 16.20 -9.84
CA ALA A 352 29.33 14.89 -9.32
C ALA A 352 29.55 14.80 -7.81
N LEU A 353 30.68 15.29 -7.29
CA LEU A 353 30.98 15.28 -5.85
C LEU A 353 30.01 16.14 -5.05
N GLU A 354 29.72 17.37 -5.49
CA GLU A 354 28.74 18.25 -4.81
C GLU A 354 27.34 17.64 -4.74
N TYR A 355 27.00 16.77 -5.69
CA TYR A 355 25.74 16.05 -5.68
C TYR A 355 25.78 14.85 -4.72
N LEU A 356 26.85 14.05 -4.78
CA LEU A 356 27.03 12.91 -3.87
C LEU A 356 27.07 13.34 -2.41
N ASP A 357 27.69 14.48 -2.10
CA ASP A 357 27.75 15.03 -0.73
C ASP A 357 26.33 15.38 -0.23
N ARG A 358 25.47 15.94 -1.09
CA ARG A 358 24.06 16.22 -0.74
C ARG A 358 23.25 14.95 -0.53
N LEU A 359 23.37 13.98 -1.44
CA LEU A 359 22.69 12.69 -1.28
C LEU A 359 23.13 11.94 -0.02
N ALA A 360 24.43 11.97 0.31
CA ALA A 360 24.96 11.35 1.51
C ALA A 360 24.32 11.97 2.77
N ALA A 361 24.18 13.30 2.81
CA ALA A 361 23.55 14.02 3.91
C ALA A 361 22.04 13.72 4.03
N GLU A 362 21.35 13.55 2.91
CA GLU A 362 19.91 13.23 2.85
C GLU A 362 19.61 11.75 3.07
N SER A 363 20.63 10.87 3.12
CA SER A 363 20.44 9.42 3.16
C SER A 363 19.72 8.90 4.41
N GLY A 364 19.78 9.65 5.53
CA GLY A 364 19.03 9.33 6.76
C GLY A 364 19.31 7.93 7.35
N GLY A 365 20.42 7.29 6.99
CA GLY A 365 20.74 5.92 7.39
C GLY A 365 20.08 4.82 6.55
N ASP A 366 19.47 5.14 5.40
CA ASP A 366 18.94 4.15 4.45
C ASP A 366 20.09 3.29 3.86
N PRO A 367 20.12 1.97 4.15
CA PRO A 367 21.19 1.09 3.67
C PRO A 367 21.30 1.01 2.15
N VAL A 368 20.17 1.10 1.43
CA VAL A 368 20.15 0.97 -0.04
C VAL A 368 20.80 2.19 -0.66
N LEU A 369 20.41 3.39 -0.20
CA LEU A 369 20.96 4.64 -0.69
C LEU A 369 22.43 4.81 -0.28
N ALA A 370 22.80 4.40 0.94
CA ALA A 370 24.17 4.44 1.41
C ALA A 370 25.12 3.60 0.54
N VAL A 371 24.72 2.37 0.17
CA VAL A 371 25.49 1.50 -0.74
C VAL A 371 25.63 2.14 -2.12
N GLU A 372 24.56 2.74 -2.66
CA GLU A 372 24.60 3.38 -3.98
C GLU A 372 25.55 4.59 -3.99
N VAL A 373 25.46 5.47 -2.99
CA VAL A 373 26.33 6.66 -2.86
C VAL A 373 27.78 6.26 -2.56
N ALA A 374 28.00 5.28 -1.69
CA ALA A 374 29.34 4.76 -1.41
C ALA A 374 29.97 4.12 -2.66
N GLY A 375 29.19 3.38 -3.46
CA GLY A 375 29.63 2.84 -4.74
C GLY A 375 30.02 3.92 -5.75
N ALA A 376 29.29 5.04 -5.78
CA ALA A 376 29.64 6.19 -6.62
C ALA A 376 30.95 6.86 -6.17
N TYR A 377 31.14 7.07 -4.86
CA TYR A 377 32.40 7.55 -4.30
C TYR A 377 33.58 6.61 -4.60
N ARG A 378 33.38 5.30 -4.44
CA ARG A 378 34.37 4.28 -4.78
C ARG A 378 34.77 4.39 -6.26
N LYS A 379 33.80 4.53 -7.15
CA LYS A 379 34.08 4.64 -8.60
C LYS A 379 34.88 5.90 -8.93
N LEU A 380 34.54 7.03 -8.31
CA LEU A 380 35.33 8.27 -8.45
C LEU A 380 36.75 8.12 -7.90
N ALA A 381 36.94 7.36 -6.82
CA ALA A 381 38.25 7.04 -6.29
C ALA A 381 39.05 6.16 -7.26
N GLU A 382 38.45 5.12 -7.84
CA GLU A 382 39.07 4.26 -8.86
C GLU A 382 39.51 5.06 -10.10
N ILE A 383 38.65 5.93 -10.63
CA ILE A 383 38.94 6.78 -11.80
C ILE A 383 40.11 7.75 -11.55
N ARG A 384 40.29 8.20 -10.31
CA ARG A 384 41.30 9.21 -9.97
C ARG A 384 42.62 8.64 -9.48
N GLY A 385 42.63 7.40 -8.97
CA GLY A 385 43.76 6.89 -8.21
C GLY A 385 44.18 5.44 -8.41
N ASP A 386 43.42 4.56 -9.08
CA ASP A 386 43.90 3.18 -9.25
C ASP A 386 44.99 3.11 -10.34
N SER A 387 46.22 2.80 -9.92
CA SER A 387 47.38 2.60 -10.79
C SER A 387 47.22 1.49 -11.84
N ARG A 388 46.15 0.69 -11.75
CA ARG A 388 45.78 -0.36 -12.72
C ARG A 388 44.88 0.12 -13.86
N GLY A 389 44.50 1.41 -13.89
CA GLY A 389 43.72 2.05 -14.96
C GLY A 389 44.24 3.43 -15.36
N ALA A 390 43.58 4.09 -16.32
CA ALA A 390 43.92 5.46 -16.72
C ALA A 390 43.47 6.44 -15.62
N HIS A 391 44.43 7.04 -14.91
CA HIS A 391 44.16 7.89 -13.75
C HIS A 391 44.37 9.38 -14.04
N LEU A 392 43.52 10.24 -13.43
CA LEU A 392 43.58 11.71 -13.58
C LEU A 392 44.62 12.41 -12.70
N GLY A 393 45.37 11.68 -11.85
CA GLY A 393 46.57 12.21 -11.19
C GLY A 393 46.36 13.01 -9.90
N ASP A 394 45.32 12.71 -9.10
CA ASP A 394 45.20 13.23 -7.72
C ASP A 394 44.90 12.11 -6.72
N PRO A 395 45.93 11.42 -6.20
CA PRO A 395 45.77 10.31 -5.25
C PRO A 395 45.19 10.75 -3.90
N ALA A 396 45.34 12.02 -3.52
CA ALA A 396 44.78 12.54 -2.27
C ALA A 396 43.25 12.68 -2.35
N ASP A 397 42.74 13.15 -3.49
CA ASP A 397 41.30 13.18 -3.76
C ASP A 397 40.68 11.78 -3.87
N ALA A 398 41.39 10.84 -4.51
CA ALA A 398 40.95 9.44 -4.57
C ALA A 398 40.79 8.84 -3.17
N ARG A 399 41.78 9.08 -2.29
CA ARG A 399 41.72 8.63 -0.89
C ARG A 399 40.56 9.27 -0.13
N ARG A 400 40.36 10.59 -0.25
CA ARG A 400 39.24 11.30 0.38
C ARG A 400 37.88 10.73 -0.02
N ASN A 401 37.68 10.39 -1.29
CA ASN A 401 36.43 9.78 -1.75
C ASN A 401 36.23 8.38 -1.18
N ALA A 402 37.28 7.56 -1.11
CA ALA A 402 37.21 6.26 -0.44
C ALA A 402 36.93 6.39 1.07
N GLU A 403 37.52 7.37 1.76
CA GLU A 403 37.24 7.68 3.16
C GLU A 403 35.77 8.09 3.38
N ARG A 404 35.20 8.93 2.49
CA ARG A 404 33.77 9.30 2.52
C ARG A 404 32.86 8.10 2.36
N ALA A 405 33.17 7.20 1.43
CA ALA A 405 32.43 5.96 1.24
C ALA A 405 32.46 5.07 2.49
N VAL A 406 33.63 4.91 3.12
CA VAL A 406 33.75 4.16 4.39
C VAL A 406 32.91 4.80 5.48
N ALA A 407 33.02 6.11 5.69
CA ALA A 407 32.28 6.81 6.74
C ALA A 407 30.75 6.67 6.57
N LEU A 408 30.26 6.73 5.33
CA LEU A 408 28.84 6.52 5.03
C LEU A 408 28.40 5.08 5.38
N LEU A 409 29.17 4.08 4.97
CA LEU A 409 28.86 2.67 5.24
C LEU A 409 28.95 2.34 6.75
N GLU A 410 29.95 2.87 7.46
CA GLU A 410 30.07 2.74 8.91
C GLU A 410 28.88 3.33 9.65
N SER A 411 28.31 4.44 9.17
CA SER A 411 27.16 5.06 9.80
C SER A 411 25.91 4.16 9.73
N VAL A 412 25.75 3.38 8.66
CA VAL A 412 24.69 2.38 8.52
C VAL A 412 25.01 1.11 9.31
N GLU A 413 26.27 0.65 9.32
CA GLU A 413 26.67 -0.51 10.13
C GLU A 413 26.48 -0.29 11.63
N ALA A 414 26.50 0.96 12.10
CA ALA A 414 26.21 1.28 13.49
C ALA A 414 24.73 1.01 13.87
N THR A 415 23.80 1.05 12.90
CA THR A 415 22.36 0.85 13.12
C THR A 415 21.88 -0.54 12.67
N ASP A 416 22.42 -1.05 11.57
CA ASP A 416 22.15 -2.39 11.02
C ASP A 416 23.47 -3.15 10.75
N PRO A 417 24.07 -3.74 11.79
CA PRO A 417 25.42 -4.29 11.70
C PRO A 417 25.55 -5.46 10.73
N ASP A 418 24.49 -6.24 10.53
CA ASP A 418 24.51 -7.47 9.73
C ASP A 418 23.94 -7.27 8.31
N ASN A 419 23.81 -6.02 7.87
CA ASN A 419 23.36 -5.70 6.52
C ASN A 419 24.35 -6.18 5.47
N LEU A 420 24.00 -7.27 4.77
CA LEU A 420 24.89 -7.93 3.81
C LEU A 420 25.33 -7.02 2.67
N ALA A 421 24.46 -6.14 2.16
CA ALA A 421 24.78 -5.24 1.06
C ALA A 421 25.81 -4.19 1.47
N VAL A 422 25.64 -3.61 2.67
CA VAL A 422 26.57 -2.64 3.25
C VAL A 422 27.92 -3.29 3.53
N LEU A 423 27.95 -4.46 4.18
CA LEU A 423 29.19 -5.19 4.47
C LEU A 423 29.96 -5.55 3.19
N ARG A 424 29.26 -5.99 2.14
CA ARG A 424 29.88 -6.31 0.84
C ARG A 424 30.53 -5.08 0.22
N GLU A 425 29.86 -3.94 0.18
CA GLU A 425 30.42 -2.70 -0.37
C GLU A 425 31.57 -2.19 0.51
N HIS A 426 31.43 -2.22 1.84
CA HIS A 426 32.48 -1.78 2.76
C HIS A 426 33.76 -2.60 2.61
N ARG A 427 33.65 -3.92 2.43
CA ARG A 427 34.82 -4.77 2.11
C ARG A 427 35.56 -4.27 0.86
N VAL A 428 34.83 -3.94 -0.22
CA VAL A 428 35.42 -3.48 -1.48
C VAL A 428 36.09 -2.12 -1.29
N VAL A 429 35.40 -1.17 -0.66
CA VAL A 429 35.93 0.18 -0.41
C VAL A 429 37.14 0.13 0.52
N ALA A 430 37.13 -0.72 1.55
CA ALA A 430 38.27 -0.87 2.47
C ALA A 430 39.52 -1.43 1.77
N LEU A 431 39.36 -2.35 0.81
CA LEU A 431 40.48 -2.81 -0.03
C LEU A 431 41.02 -1.69 -0.92
N LEU A 432 40.14 -0.92 -1.56
CA LEU A 432 40.54 0.22 -2.37
C LEU A 432 41.29 1.27 -1.54
N LEU A 433 40.74 1.65 -0.38
CA LEU A 433 41.37 2.61 0.52
C LEU A 433 42.74 2.11 0.99
N GLY A 434 42.85 0.82 1.33
CA GLY A 434 44.13 0.21 1.66
C GLY A 434 45.16 0.33 0.53
N ARG A 435 44.79 0.03 -0.73
CA ARG A 435 45.69 0.19 -1.88
C ARG A 435 46.09 1.64 -2.12
N LEU A 436 45.14 2.58 -2.12
CA LEU A 436 45.41 4.00 -2.35
C LEU A 436 46.35 4.58 -1.28
N THR A 437 46.16 4.19 -0.02
CA THR A 437 47.04 4.63 1.08
C THR A 437 48.47 4.08 0.92
N LEU A 438 48.62 2.83 0.49
CA LEU A 438 49.93 2.24 0.21
C LEU A 438 50.63 2.88 -1.01
N GLU A 439 49.89 3.15 -2.08
CA GLU A 439 50.42 3.83 -3.27
C GLU A 439 50.87 5.26 -2.97
N ALA A 440 50.22 5.93 -2.02
CA ALA A 440 50.66 7.21 -1.48
C ALA A 440 51.94 7.11 -0.61
N GLY A 441 52.46 5.89 -0.36
CA GLY A 441 53.65 5.64 0.44
C GLY A 441 53.37 5.53 1.95
N ASP A 442 52.12 5.39 2.37
CA ASP A 442 51.76 5.22 3.78
C ASP A 442 51.47 3.74 4.11
N ALA A 443 52.36 3.16 4.91
CA ALA A 443 52.27 1.77 5.38
C ALA A 443 51.00 1.47 6.19
N SER A 444 50.32 2.49 6.75
CA SER A 444 49.07 2.32 7.49
C SER A 444 47.94 1.71 6.65
N GLY A 445 48.06 1.74 5.32
CA GLY A 445 47.12 1.11 4.38
C GLY A 445 46.88 -0.38 4.64
N VAL A 446 47.85 -1.08 5.25
CA VAL A 446 47.69 -2.47 5.68
C VAL A 446 46.52 -2.67 6.65
N ASN A 447 46.22 -1.66 7.49
CA ASN A 447 45.13 -1.72 8.47
C ASN A 447 43.76 -1.73 7.79
N HIS A 448 43.58 -0.98 6.69
CA HIS A 448 42.33 -1.00 5.91
C HIS A 448 42.12 -2.37 5.25
N THR A 449 43.17 -3.00 4.74
CA THR A 449 43.07 -4.36 4.18
C THR A 449 42.83 -5.44 5.22
N ALA A 450 43.39 -5.28 6.43
CA ALA A 450 43.08 -6.13 7.58
C ALA A 450 41.60 -6.00 7.98
N ARG A 451 41.07 -4.77 7.97
CA ARG A 451 39.65 -4.51 8.22
C ARG A 451 38.75 -5.14 7.15
N ALA A 452 39.11 -5.04 5.88
CA ALA A 452 38.40 -5.72 4.80
C ALA A 452 38.36 -7.25 5.00
N ALA A 453 39.46 -7.86 5.47
CA ALA A 453 39.50 -9.27 5.80
C ALA A 453 38.55 -9.62 6.96
N ALA A 454 38.52 -8.82 8.02
CA ALA A 454 37.59 -8.99 9.13
C ALA A 454 36.12 -8.87 8.70
N ILE A 455 35.79 -7.91 7.83
CA ILE A 455 34.45 -7.76 7.24
C ILE A 455 34.10 -8.99 6.41
N ALA A 456 35.02 -9.48 5.56
CA ALA A 456 34.76 -10.66 4.74
C ALA A 456 34.54 -11.93 5.59
N GLU A 457 35.25 -12.08 6.70
CA GLU A 457 35.02 -13.18 7.65
C GLU A 457 33.64 -13.08 8.30
N ARG A 458 33.22 -11.87 8.64
CA ARG A 458 31.88 -11.61 9.17
C ARG A 458 30.80 -11.99 8.15
N ILE A 459 30.94 -11.56 6.90
CA ILE A 459 30.00 -11.87 5.81
C ILE A 459 29.77 -13.38 5.72
N VAL A 460 30.83 -14.20 5.68
CA VAL A 460 30.71 -15.66 5.51
C VAL A 460 30.05 -16.37 6.71
N ARG A 461 29.98 -15.72 7.89
CA ARG A 461 29.26 -16.25 9.05
C ARG A 461 27.76 -15.97 8.99
N LEU A 462 27.30 -15.09 8.11
CA LEU A 462 25.88 -14.78 7.95
C LEU A 462 25.16 -15.93 7.22
N PRO A 463 23.91 -16.28 7.59
CA PRO A 463 23.16 -17.35 6.94
C PRO A 463 22.90 -17.13 5.44
N SER A 464 22.94 -15.88 4.99
CA SER A 464 22.69 -15.45 3.61
C SER A 464 23.95 -15.46 2.72
N ALA A 465 25.11 -15.87 3.27
CA ALA A 465 26.36 -15.92 2.51
C ALA A 465 26.37 -17.03 1.46
N GLY A 466 26.77 -16.69 0.24
CA GLY A 466 26.85 -17.62 -0.90
C GLY A 466 28.27 -18.05 -1.25
N LEU A 467 28.38 -18.81 -2.35
CA LEU A 467 29.66 -19.19 -2.98
C LEU A 467 30.55 -17.96 -3.24
N GLU A 468 29.96 -16.90 -3.78
CA GLU A 468 30.68 -15.66 -4.09
C GLU A 468 31.29 -15.02 -2.84
N ASP A 469 30.60 -15.04 -1.70
CA ASP A 469 31.13 -14.48 -0.46
C ASP A 469 32.30 -15.31 0.08
N ARG A 470 32.21 -16.65 0.01
CA ARG A 470 33.31 -17.56 0.38
C ARG A 470 34.54 -17.34 -0.50
N ARG A 471 34.34 -17.16 -1.81
CA ARG A 471 35.40 -16.82 -2.78
C ARG A 471 36.00 -15.44 -2.47
N ASN A 472 35.15 -14.43 -2.21
CA ASN A 472 35.57 -13.07 -1.91
C ASN A 472 36.35 -12.99 -0.59
N LEU A 473 36.02 -13.79 0.43
CA LEU A 473 36.83 -13.94 1.63
C LEU A 473 38.24 -14.42 1.27
N ALA A 474 38.37 -15.50 0.51
CA ALA A 474 39.68 -16.01 0.13
C ALA A 474 40.49 -15.01 -0.72
N ALA A 475 39.83 -14.31 -1.66
CA ALA A 475 40.46 -13.25 -2.44
C ALA A 475 40.95 -12.09 -1.56
N THR A 476 40.14 -11.64 -0.60
CA THR A 476 40.52 -10.61 0.37
C THR A 476 41.70 -11.06 1.25
N LEU A 477 41.70 -12.31 1.73
CA LEU A 477 42.82 -12.86 2.51
C LEU A 477 44.11 -12.93 1.69
N ALA A 478 44.01 -13.30 0.41
CA ALA A 478 45.16 -13.32 -0.50
C ALA A 478 45.74 -11.91 -0.75
N GLU A 479 44.87 -10.91 -0.90
CA GLU A 479 45.30 -9.52 -1.04
C GLU A 479 45.93 -8.98 0.25
N TYR A 480 45.28 -9.21 1.40
CA TYR A 480 45.80 -8.82 2.72
C TYR A 480 47.15 -9.46 3.01
N GLY A 481 47.28 -10.78 2.88
CA GLY A 481 48.54 -11.49 3.12
C GLY A 481 49.64 -11.05 2.16
N GLY A 482 49.31 -10.78 0.90
CA GLY A 482 50.27 -10.28 -0.06
C GLY A 482 50.74 -8.84 0.22
N ILE A 483 49.91 -7.98 0.80
CA ILE A 483 50.31 -6.64 1.26
C ILE A 483 51.17 -6.75 2.52
N LEU A 484 50.79 -7.65 3.43
CA LEU A 484 51.51 -7.91 4.68
C LEU A 484 52.97 -8.32 4.42
N ALA A 485 53.20 -9.12 3.38
CA ALA A 485 54.53 -9.54 2.94
C ALA A 485 55.44 -8.37 2.55
N VAL A 486 54.89 -7.34 1.91
CA VAL A 486 55.65 -6.19 1.40
C VAL A 486 55.83 -5.12 2.49
N VAL A 487 54.74 -4.76 3.18
CA VAL A 487 54.69 -3.54 4.00
C VAL A 487 55.12 -3.77 5.45
N LYS A 488 54.83 -4.95 6.02
CA LYS A 488 55.24 -5.28 7.40
C LYS A 488 56.51 -6.09 7.49
N GLY A 489 56.97 -6.69 6.38
CA GLY A 489 58.09 -7.64 6.39
C GLY A 489 57.82 -8.90 7.22
N ASP A 490 56.56 -9.17 7.60
CA ASP A 490 56.17 -10.33 8.40
C ASP A 490 55.77 -11.49 7.48
N ALA A 491 56.80 -12.16 6.94
CA ALA A 491 56.63 -13.30 6.03
C ALA A 491 55.82 -14.45 6.67
N ALA A 492 55.87 -14.60 8.00
CA ALA A 492 55.12 -15.63 8.72
C ALA A 492 53.62 -15.28 8.77
N ALA A 493 53.27 -14.06 9.15
CA ALA A 493 51.87 -13.65 9.15
C ALA A 493 51.28 -13.59 7.72
N ALA A 494 52.07 -13.18 6.74
CA ALA A 494 51.68 -13.23 5.33
C ALA A 494 51.38 -14.67 4.87
N ALA A 495 52.26 -15.61 5.24
CA ALA A 495 52.08 -17.04 4.96
C ALA A 495 50.77 -17.58 5.53
N VAL A 496 50.43 -17.24 6.78
CA VAL A 496 49.18 -17.68 7.43
C VAL A 496 47.95 -17.28 6.62
N GLN A 497 47.87 -16.01 6.20
CA GLN A 497 46.69 -15.53 5.45
C GLN A 497 46.62 -16.14 4.05
N LEU A 498 47.76 -16.25 3.36
CA LEU A 498 47.84 -16.78 2.01
C LEU A 498 47.58 -18.30 1.96
N ASP A 499 48.14 -19.07 2.90
CA ASP A 499 47.90 -20.52 2.98
C ASP A 499 46.43 -20.81 3.33
N ARG A 500 45.80 -19.97 4.18
CA ARG A 500 44.36 -20.05 4.46
C ARG A 500 43.50 -19.70 3.23
N ALA A 501 43.87 -18.67 2.47
CA ALA A 501 43.19 -18.33 1.22
C ALA A 501 43.25 -19.50 0.21
N ILE A 502 44.43 -20.10 0.02
CA ILE A 502 44.62 -21.25 -0.86
C ILE A 502 43.76 -22.43 -0.41
N ALA A 503 43.78 -22.78 0.88
CA ALA A 503 43.00 -23.91 1.42
C ALA A 503 41.49 -23.72 1.22
N LEU A 504 40.98 -22.49 1.42
CA LEU A 504 39.58 -22.16 1.15
C LEU A 504 39.23 -22.33 -0.33
N LEU A 505 40.08 -21.81 -1.23
CA LEU A 505 39.87 -21.89 -2.67
C LEU A 505 40.00 -23.32 -3.19
N GLU A 506 40.88 -24.14 -2.64
CA GLU A 506 40.99 -25.57 -2.95
C GLU A 506 39.75 -26.36 -2.52
N ALA A 507 39.17 -26.03 -1.37
CA ALA A 507 37.89 -26.60 -0.96
C ALA A 507 36.79 -26.20 -1.94
N LEU A 508 36.73 -24.92 -2.33
CA LEU A 508 35.73 -24.43 -3.28
C LEU A 508 35.91 -25.01 -4.69
N VAL A 509 37.13 -25.21 -5.19
CA VAL A 509 37.36 -25.88 -6.49
C VAL A 509 36.94 -27.35 -6.44
N ARG A 510 37.11 -28.04 -5.30
CA ARG A 510 36.59 -29.41 -5.14
C ARG A 510 35.07 -29.46 -5.11
N GLU A 511 34.43 -28.47 -4.49
CA GLU A 511 32.98 -28.35 -4.39
C GLU A 511 32.35 -27.90 -5.74
N PHE A 512 33.01 -26.98 -6.44
CA PHE A 512 32.56 -26.34 -7.68
C PHE A 512 33.66 -26.36 -8.76
N PRO A 513 33.98 -27.52 -9.34
CA PRO A 513 35.11 -27.67 -10.26
C PRO A 513 34.98 -26.87 -11.57
N ALA A 514 33.76 -26.51 -11.97
CA ALA A 514 33.50 -25.73 -13.17
C ALA A 514 33.52 -24.20 -12.95
N ASP A 515 33.65 -23.69 -11.71
CA ASP A 515 33.65 -22.25 -11.45
C ASP A 515 35.00 -21.61 -11.80
N VAL A 516 35.08 -21.06 -13.01
CA VAL A 516 36.27 -20.38 -13.56
C VAL A 516 36.77 -19.26 -12.63
N ALA A 517 35.87 -18.53 -11.99
CA ALA A 517 36.24 -17.42 -11.12
C ALA A 517 36.94 -17.89 -9.83
N THR A 518 36.53 -19.02 -9.25
CA THR A 518 37.23 -19.65 -8.12
C THR A 518 38.60 -20.18 -8.56
N GLN A 519 38.69 -20.82 -9.73
CA GLN A 519 39.98 -21.25 -10.29
C GLN A 519 40.94 -20.07 -10.51
N ALA A 520 40.46 -18.96 -11.07
CA ALA A 520 41.22 -17.73 -11.26
C ALA A 520 41.71 -17.15 -9.91
N SER A 521 40.83 -17.15 -8.91
CA SER A 521 41.14 -16.66 -7.55
C SER A 521 42.19 -17.54 -6.87
N LEU A 522 42.12 -18.87 -7.04
CA LEU A 522 43.13 -19.82 -6.55
C LEU A 522 44.48 -19.54 -7.19
N ALA A 523 44.50 -19.36 -8.50
CA ALA A 523 45.71 -19.08 -9.24
C ALA A 523 46.36 -17.75 -8.78
N TYR A 524 45.54 -16.73 -8.51
CA TYR A 524 46.01 -15.48 -7.92
C TYR A 524 46.57 -15.66 -6.50
N ALA A 525 45.90 -16.43 -5.63
CA ALA A 525 46.38 -16.70 -4.28
C ALA A 525 47.73 -17.45 -4.30
N CYS A 526 47.89 -18.43 -5.19
CA CYS A 526 49.18 -19.12 -5.41
C CYS A 526 50.27 -18.17 -5.87
N GLU A 527 49.98 -17.25 -6.81
CA GLU A 527 50.93 -16.22 -7.25
C GLU A 527 51.36 -15.32 -6.08
N ARG A 528 50.40 -14.78 -5.30
CA ARG A 528 50.71 -13.94 -4.13
C ARG A 528 51.53 -14.70 -3.08
N ARG A 529 51.24 -15.99 -2.86
CA ARG A 529 52.03 -16.84 -1.97
C ARG A 529 53.47 -17.03 -2.46
N ALA A 530 53.66 -17.28 -3.75
CA ALA A 530 54.99 -17.40 -4.34
C ALA A 530 55.80 -16.10 -4.20
N MET A 531 55.17 -14.95 -4.43
CA MET A 531 55.83 -13.65 -4.26
C MET A 531 56.20 -13.39 -2.79
N ALA A 532 55.33 -13.74 -1.84
CA ALA A 532 55.66 -13.63 -0.41
C ALA A 532 56.84 -14.55 -0.01
N VAL A 533 56.96 -15.73 -0.63
CA VAL A 533 58.13 -16.59 -0.45
C VAL A 533 59.38 -15.96 -1.05
N GLU A 534 59.31 -15.43 -2.27
CA GLU A 534 60.41 -14.74 -2.94
C GLU A 534 60.95 -13.58 -2.08
N ILE A 535 60.06 -12.75 -1.53
CA ILE A 535 60.40 -11.60 -0.68
C ILE A 535 61.11 -12.03 0.60
N SER A 536 60.81 -13.22 1.13
CA SER A 536 61.51 -13.72 2.33
C SER A 536 63.01 -13.98 2.09
N GLY A 537 63.44 -14.04 0.83
CA GLY A 537 64.86 -14.07 0.43
C GLY A 537 65.59 -15.38 0.74
N ARG A 538 64.91 -16.39 1.30
CA ARG A 538 65.49 -17.68 1.67
C ARG A 538 65.63 -18.61 0.46
N PRO A 539 66.87 -18.94 0.01
CA PRO A 539 67.07 -19.77 -1.17
C PRO A 539 66.38 -21.14 -1.09
N GLU A 540 66.31 -21.72 0.12
CA GLU A 540 65.66 -23.00 0.39
C GLU A 540 64.15 -23.01 0.10
N ASP A 541 63.49 -21.85 0.11
CA ASP A 541 62.06 -21.74 -0.14
C ASP A 541 61.72 -21.49 -1.64
N LEU A 542 62.71 -21.15 -2.47
CA LEU A 542 62.50 -20.83 -3.89
C LEU A 542 61.87 -21.98 -4.72
N PRO A 543 62.22 -23.27 -4.51
CA PRO A 543 61.53 -24.38 -5.20
C PRO A 543 60.02 -24.40 -4.91
N ARG A 544 59.61 -24.04 -3.69
CA ARG A 544 58.19 -23.94 -3.32
C ARG A 544 57.52 -22.77 -4.05
N ALA A 545 58.19 -21.63 -4.17
CA ALA A 545 57.69 -20.49 -4.94
C ALA A 545 57.48 -20.85 -6.43
N ILE A 546 58.42 -21.58 -7.03
CA ILE A 546 58.32 -22.06 -8.42
C ILE A 546 57.11 -22.97 -8.58
N ALA A 547 56.93 -23.97 -7.71
CA ALA A 547 55.79 -24.89 -7.79
C ALA A 547 54.43 -24.16 -7.70
N LEU A 548 54.34 -23.13 -6.84
CA LEU A 548 53.14 -22.29 -6.73
C LEU A 548 52.89 -21.46 -7.99
N LEU A 549 53.94 -20.90 -8.61
CA LEU A 549 53.83 -20.15 -9.86
C LEU A 549 53.44 -21.04 -11.03
N ASP A 550 54.00 -22.24 -11.13
CA ASP A 550 53.67 -23.20 -12.19
C ASP A 550 52.20 -23.62 -12.12
N ARG A 551 51.72 -23.89 -10.90
CA ARG A 551 50.29 -24.15 -10.66
C ARG A 551 49.42 -22.96 -11.05
N SER A 552 49.84 -21.74 -10.69
CA SER A 552 49.15 -20.51 -11.04
C SER A 552 49.10 -20.28 -12.56
N ILE A 553 50.19 -20.54 -13.26
CA ILE A 553 50.30 -20.43 -14.72
C ILE A 553 49.42 -21.46 -15.40
N ALA A 554 49.54 -22.73 -15.03
CA ALA A 554 48.74 -23.82 -15.62
C ALA A 554 47.23 -23.56 -15.49
N ALA A 555 46.77 -23.07 -14.33
CA ALA A 555 45.37 -22.70 -14.13
C ALA A 555 44.94 -21.56 -15.06
N THR A 556 45.74 -20.50 -15.22
CA THR A 556 45.37 -19.38 -16.11
C THR A 556 45.52 -19.72 -17.59
N GLU A 557 46.46 -20.59 -17.98
CA GLU A 557 46.53 -21.10 -19.34
C GLU A 557 45.28 -21.89 -19.74
N ALA A 558 44.70 -22.66 -18.81
CA ALA A 558 43.42 -23.33 -19.04
C ALA A 558 42.31 -22.32 -19.28
N ILE A 559 42.22 -21.27 -18.45
CA ILE A 559 41.22 -20.20 -18.61
C ILE A 559 41.37 -19.46 -19.94
N VAL A 560 42.59 -19.08 -20.34
CA VAL A 560 42.86 -18.39 -21.61
C VAL A 560 42.53 -19.27 -22.81
N ARG A 561 42.66 -20.59 -22.69
CA ARG A 561 42.30 -21.53 -23.77
C ARG A 561 40.80 -21.55 -24.01
N ASP A 562 40.01 -21.47 -22.95
CA ASP A 562 38.55 -21.58 -23.00
C ASP A 562 37.88 -20.22 -23.32
N ASP A 563 38.49 -19.10 -22.92
CA ASP A 563 38.07 -17.73 -23.29
C ASP A 563 39.26 -16.85 -23.73
N PRO A 564 39.69 -16.95 -24.99
CA PRO A 564 40.85 -16.21 -25.50
C PRO A 564 40.60 -14.72 -25.77
N LEU A 565 39.35 -14.24 -25.71
CA LEU A 565 38.97 -12.86 -26.07
C LEU A 565 38.86 -11.90 -24.88
N GLY A 566 38.90 -12.40 -23.63
CA GLY A 566 38.90 -11.55 -22.43
C GLY A 566 40.22 -10.79 -22.25
N VAL A 567 40.27 -9.49 -22.54
CA VAL A 567 41.48 -8.64 -22.54
C VAL A 567 42.34 -8.75 -21.26
N SER A 568 41.74 -8.97 -20.09
CA SER A 568 42.43 -8.99 -18.78
C SER A 568 43.15 -10.29 -18.43
N VAL A 569 42.72 -11.43 -19.00
CA VAL A 569 43.26 -12.76 -18.65
C VAL A 569 44.64 -13.01 -19.31
N PRO A 570 44.85 -12.71 -20.61
CA PRO A 570 46.17 -12.76 -21.24
C PRO A 570 47.18 -11.81 -20.58
N GLN A 571 46.75 -10.61 -20.16
CA GLN A 571 47.61 -9.68 -19.43
C GLN A 571 48.07 -10.27 -18.08
N THR A 572 47.14 -10.89 -17.33
CA THR A 572 47.47 -11.58 -16.08
C THR A 572 48.50 -12.70 -16.30
N LEU A 573 48.39 -13.43 -17.42
CA LEU A 573 49.30 -14.51 -17.76
C LEU A 573 50.72 -14.02 -18.08
N VAL A 574 50.89 -12.90 -18.81
CA VAL A 574 52.21 -12.28 -19.05
C VAL A 574 52.90 -11.93 -17.71
N ARG A 575 52.16 -11.31 -16.77
CA ARG A 575 52.72 -10.96 -15.46
C ARG A 575 53.23 -12.20 -14.72
N ARG A 576 52.49 -13.31 -14.78
CA ARG A 576 52.88 -14.57 -14.14
C ARG A 576 54.10 -15.20 -14.79
N TYR A 577 54.21 -15.16 -16.12
CA TYR A 577 55.43 -15.57 -16.82
C TYR A 577 56.65 -14.75 -16.38
N ASN A 578 56.51 -13.42 -16.27
CA ASN A 578 57.61 -12.56 -15.84
C ASN A 578 58.02 -12.84 -14.38
N ASN A 579 57.04 -13.01 -13.48
CA ASN A 579 57.29 -13.38 -12.08
C ASN A 579 57.98 -14.75 -11.97
N ALA A 580 57.51 -15.74 -12.74
CA ALA A 580 58.11 -17.07 -12.83
C ALA A 580 59.55 -17.04 -13.35
N ALA A 581 59.82 -16.24 -14.38
CA ALA A 581 61.16 -16.05 -14.91
C ALA A 581 62.10 -15.44 -13.85
N ARG A 582 61.65 -14.39 -13.15
CA ARG A 582 62.44 -13.74 -12.09
C ARG A 582 62.76 -14.68 -10.93
N VAL A 583 61.77 -15.41 -10.40
CA VAL A 583 61.98 -16.37 -9.30
C VAL A 583 62.93 -17.49 -9.72
N ARG A 584 62.80 -17.99 -10.95
CA ARG A 584 63.69 -19.02 -11.49
C ARG A 584 65.13 -18.54 -11.66
N LEU A 585 65.34 -17.29 -12.10
CA LEU A 585 66.68 -16.69 -12.13
C LEU A 585 67.32 -16.65 -10.74
N LYS A 586 66.57 -16.23 -9.71
CA LYS A 586 67.04 -16.25 -8.31
C LYS A 586 67.37 -17.66 -7.82
N ALA A 587 66.64 -18.67 -8.27
CA ALA A 587 66.89 -20.08 -7.97
C ALA A 587 68.00 -20.72 -8.83
N GLY A 588 68.55 -20.01 -9.81
CA GLY A 588 69.56 -20.55 -10.74
C GLY A 588 69.00 -21.42 -11.88
N ASP A 589 67.68 -21.54 -12.03
CA ASP A 589 67.02 -22.23 -13.15
C ASP A 589 66.95 -21.30 -14.39
N ILE A 590 68.10 -21.10 -15.03
CA ILE A 590 68.21 -20.22 -16.21
C ILE A 590 67.38 -20.76 -17.39
N ALA A 591 67.31 -22.08 -17.56
CA ALA A 591 66.57 -22.69 -18.67
C ALA A 591 65.06 -22.46 -18.53
N GLY A 592 64.49 -22.72 -17.35
CA GLY A 592 63.10 -22.45 -17.07
C GLY A 592 62.78 -20.95 -17.10
N ALA A 593 63.70 -20.10 -16.62
CA ALA A 593 63.53 -18.64 -16.68
C ALA A 593 63.42 -18.15 -18.13
N ARG A 594 64.26 -18.67 -19.04
CA ARG A 594 64.23 -18.35 -20.46
C ARG A 594 62.94 -18.76 -21.13
N ASP A 595 62.44 -19.96 -20.84
CA ASP A 595 61.17 -20.43 -21.38
C ASP A 595 60.03 -19.48 -21.00
N HIS A 596 59.89 -19.17 -19.70
CA HIS A 596 58.84 -18.28 -19.21
C HIS A 596 58.99 -16.85 -19.75
N ALA A 597 60.20 -16.29 -19.76
CA ALA A 597 60.44 -14.96 -20.33
C ALA A 597 60.10 -14.89 -21.82
N ALA A 598 60.43 -15.94 -22.60
CA ALA A 598 60.10 -16.02 -24.02
C ALA A 598 58.58 -16.10 -24.24
N ARG A 599 57.85 -16.91 -23.45
CA ARG A 599 56.40 -17.02 -23.52
C ARG A 599 55.70 -15.72 -23.13
N GLY A 600 56.15 -15.06 -22.06
CA GLY A 600 55.65 -13.75 -21.62
C GLY A 600 55.84 -12.67 -22.69
N ARG A 601 57.05 -12.58 -23.26
CA ARG A 601 57.37 -11.63 -24.33
C ARG A 601 56.56 -11.89 -25.60
N ALA A 602 56.46 -13.14 -26.05
CA ALA A 602 55.68 -13.48 -27.24
C ALA A 602 54.19 -13.16 -27.07
N LEU A 603 53.64 -13.32 -25.85
CA LEU A 603 52.25 -12.97 -25.57
C LEU A 603 52.03 -11.46 -25.53
N VAL A 604 52.90 -10.70 -24.86
CA VAL A 604 52.73 -9.23 -24.77
C VAL A 604 52.95 -8.53 -26.10
N GLU A 605 53.84 -9.03 -26.97
CA GLU A 605 54.01 -8.48 -28.33
C GLU A 605 52.73 -8.66 -29.16
N ARG A 606 52.03 -9.79 -29.03
CA ARG A 606 50.74 -10.00 -29.68
C ARG A 606 49.67 -9.04 -29.14
N LEU A 607 49.62 -8.84 -27.82
CA LEU A 607 48.66 -7.92 -27.18
C LEU A 607 48.93 -6.46 -27.57
N ALA A 608 50.20 -6.05 -27.59
CA ALA A 608 50.60 -4.70 -28.01
C ALA A 608 50.34 -4.48 -29.51
N ALA A 609 50.47 -5.51 -30.35
CA ALA A 609 50.13 -5.42 -31.78
C ALA A 609 48.61 -5.32 -32.01
N SER A 610 47.79 -6.02 -31.22
CA SER A 610 46.32 -5.97 -31.35
C SER A 610 45.71 -4.67 -30.85
N ASP A 611 46.32 -4.01 -29.87
CA ASP A 611 45.87 -2.73 -29.32
C ASP A 611 47.06 -1.82 -28.99
N PRO A 612 47.64 -1.13 -29.99
CA PRO A 612 48.83 -0.30 -29.81
C PRO A 612 48.62 0.93 -28.91
N GLY A 613 47.36 1.35 -28.71
CA GLY A 613 47.00 2.47 -27.83
C GLY A 613 46.93 2.08 -26.35
N ASN A 614 46.98 0.77 -26.05
CA ASN A 614 46.83 0.27 -24.70
C ASN A 614 48.10 0.46 -23.87
N VAL A 615 48.06 1.43 -22.97
CA VAL A 615 49.20 1.78 -22.11
C VAL A 615 49.60 0.64 -21.17
N ALA A 616 48.66 -0.23 -20.76
CA ALA A 616 48.96 -1.40 -19.94
C ALA A 616 49.78 -2.44 -20.72
N ASN A 617 49.42 -2.73 -21.98
CA ASN A 617 50.19 -3.61 -22.84
C ASN A 617 51.60 -3.06 -23.09
N ALA A 618 51.72 -1.76 -23.35
CA ALA A 618 53.01 -1.10 -23.53
C ALA A 618 53.89 -1.16 -22.27
N THR A 619 53.32 -0.92 -21.09
CA THR A 619 54.00 -1.05 -19.79
C THR A 619 54.48 -2.49 -19.55
N MET A 620 53.64 -3.48 -19.82
CA MET A 620 53.99 -4.89 -19.67
C MET A 620 55.07 -5.34 -20.64
N ARG A 621 55.11 -4.75 -21.85
CA ARG A 621 56.18 -4.97 -22.81
C ARG A 621 57.53 -4.51 -22.27
N VAL A 622 57.59 -3.34 -21.61
CA VAL A 622 58.81 -2.88 -20.92
C VAL A 622 59.26 -3.91 -19.88
N SER A 623 58.35 -4.40 -19.03
CA SER A 623 58.67 -5.42 -18.03
C SER A 623 59.17 -6.74 -18.64
N ALA A 624 58.49 -7.25 -19.68
CA ALA A 624 58.88 -8.49 -20.34
C ALA A 624 60.25 -8.39 -21.04
N LEU A 625 60.56 -7.24 -21.66
CA LEU A 625 61.86 -6.97 -22.27
C LEU A 625 62.96 -6.85 -21.21
N ALA A 626 62.69 -6.15 -20.10
CA ALA A 626 63.62 -6.05 -18.98
C ALA A 626 63.96 -7.42 -18.38
N THR A 627 62.95 -8.23 -18.06
CA THR A 627 63.16 -9.62 -17.57
C THR A 627 63.90 -10.47 -18.60
N SER A 628 63.55 -10.38 -19.89
CA SER A 628 64.27 -11.12 -20.94
C SER A 628 65.73 -10.69 -21.04
N SER A 629 66.04 -9.41 -20.84
CA SER A 629 67.43 -8.91 -20.88
C SER A 629 68.28 -9.44 -19.72
N ASP A 630 67.71 -9.57 -18.52
CA ASP A 630 68.38 -10.16 -17.35
C ASP A 630 68.63 -11.67 -17.56
N VAL A 631 67.67 -12.40 -18.13
CA VAL A 631 67.87 -13.82 -18.51
C VAL A 631 69.05 -13.98 -19.46
N GLU A 632 69.12 -13.17 -20.52
CA GLU A 632 70.21 -13.21 -21.50
C GLU A 632 71.56 -12.83 -20.88
N LEU A 633 71.58 -11.88 -19.93
CA LEU A 633 72.77 -11.52 -19.18
C LEU A 633 73.27 -12.70 -18.34
N ARG A 634 72.40 -13.34 -17.56
CA ARG A 634 72.76 -14.46 -16.66
C ARG A 634 73.27 -15.68 -17.42
N GLU A 635 72.88 -15.83 -18.67
CA GLU A 635 73.38 -16.87 -19.57
C GLU A 635 74.66 -16.48 -20.33
N GLY A 636 75.12 -15.24 -20.21
CA GLY A 636 76.32 -14.75 -20.89
C GLY A 636 76.10 -14.33 -22.34
N ARG A 637 74.85 -14.21 -22.82
CA ARG A 637 74.52 -13.72 -24.17
C ARG A 637 74.45 -12.19 -24.21
N HIS A 638 75.59 -11.56 -23.95
CA HIS A 638 75.70 -10.11 -23.73
C HIS A 638 75.15 -9.23 -24.87
N GLU A 639 75.35 -9.61 -26.14
CA GLU A 639 74.82 -8.81 -27.27
C GLU A 639 73.29 -8.82 -27.30
N ARG A 640 72.66 -9.97 -27.04
CA ARG A 640 71.20 -10.09 -26.95
C ARG A 640 70.65 -9.36 -25.73
N ALA A 641 71.32 -9.45 -24.59
CA ALA A 641 70.97 -8.71 -23.39
C ALA A 641 70.96 -7.20 -23.63
N ILE A 642 71.98 -6.65 -24.30
CA ILE A 642 72.04 -5.23 -24.68
C ILE A 642 70.90 -4.86 -25.64
N ALA A 643 70.63 -5.68 -26.65
CA ALA A 643 69.58 -5.41 -27.62
C ALA A 643 68.19 -5.30 -26.95
N LEU A 644 67.84 -6.28 -26.11
CA LEU A 644 66.57 -6.30 -25.38
C LEU A 644 66.47 -5.18 -24.35
N ALA A 645 67.56 -4.88 -23.62
CA ALA A 645 67.57 -3.79 -22.66
C ALA A 645 67.38 -2.42 -23.33
N ARG A 646 67.99 -2.20 -24.51
CA ARG A 646 67.76 -0.99 -25.31
C ARG A 646 66.33 -0.89 -25.81
N GLU A 647 65.74 -2.02 -26.21
CA GLU A 647 64.33 -2.06 -26.60
C GLU A 647 63.42 -1.71 -25.41
N ALA A 648 63.71 -2.20 -24.21
CA ALA A 648 62.97 -1.86 -22.99
C ALA A 648 63.04 -0.35 -22.68
N ILE A 649 64.25 0.24 -22.74
CA ILE A 649 64.46 1.68 -22.50
C ILE A 649 63.77 2.53 -23.58
N ALA A 650 63.81 2.10 -24.84
CA ALA A 650 63.13 2.79 -25.93
C ALA A 650 61.60 2.67 -25.83
N ALA A 651 61.09 1.53 -25.37
CA ALA A 651 59.67 1.32 -25.12
C ALA A 651 59.17 2.19 -23.97
N ASP A 652 59.94 2.31 -22.88
CA ASP A 652 59.65 3.24 -21.77
C ASP A 652 59.56 4.69 -22.27
N ALA A 653 60.49 5.15 -23.11
CA ALA A 653 60.48 6.51 -23.64
C ALA A 653 59.22 6.87 -24.45
N ARG A 654 58.45 5.88 -24.92
CA ARG A 654 57.18 6.06 -25.65
C ARG A 654 55.95 6.07 -24.74
N LEU A 655 56.10 5.74 -23.45
CA LEU A 655 54.99 5.78 -22.50
C LEU A 655 54.65 7.23 -22.10
N PRO A 656 53.38 7.51 -21.74
CA PRO A 656 52.98 8.79 -21.16
C PRO A 656 53.83 9.17 -19.93
N ALA A 657 54.08 10.47 -19.72
CA ALA A 657 54.96 10.95 -18.67
C ALA A 657 54.51 10.51 -17.27
N GLU A 658 53.19 10.45 -17.06
CA GLU A 658 52.55 10.05 -15.81
C GLU A 658 52.76 8.56 -15.50
N VAL A 659 52.92 7.73 -16.52
CA VAL A 659 53.17 6.30 -16.37
C VAL A 659 54.66 6.02 -16.16
N ARG A 660 55.53 6.77 -16.83
CA ARG A 660 57.00 6.66 -16.67
C ARG A 660 57.47 7.00 -15.25
N THR A 661 56.76 7.88 -14.54
CA THR A 661 57.08 8.20 -13.15
C THR A 661 56.60 7.13 -12.16
N GLY A 662 55.76 6.18 -12.62
CA GLY A 662 55.26 5.07 -11.82
C GLY A 662 56.37 4.14 -11.35
N LEU A 663 56.29 3.71 -10.09
CA LEU A 663 57.32 2.89 -9.43
C LEU A 663 57.66 1.61 -10.20
N ILE A 664 56.64 0.88 -10.67
CA ILE A 664 56.82 -0.40 -11.38
C ILE A 664 57.60 -0.21 -12.68
N VAL A 665 57.29 0.85 -13.43
CA VAL A 665 57.97 1.13 -14.72
C VAL A 665 59.41 1.53 -14.46
N ARG A 666 59.65 2.44 -13.52
CA ARG A 666 61.01 2.87 -13.13
C ARG A 666 61.87 1.71 -12.65
N GLU A 667 61.30 0.78 -11.90
CA GLU A 667 61.97 -0.43 -11.42
C GLU A 667 62.37 -1.36 -12.58
N ASN A 668 61.45 -1.67 -13.50
CA ASN A 668 61.74 -2.51 -14.66
C ASN A 668 62.80 -1.87 -15.58
N VAL A 669 62.69 -0.57 -15.84
CA VAL A 669 63.67 0.16 -16.67
C VAL A 669 65.03 0.20 -16.00
N THR A 670 65.08 0.37 -14.67
CA THR A 670 66.33 0.28 -13.91
C THR A 670 66.97 -1.10 -14.05
N GLY A 671 66.20 -2.18 -13.95
CA GLY A 671 66.70 -3.54 -14.19
C GLY A 671 67.26 -3.74 -15.61
N ALA A 672 66.60 -3.16 -16.63
CA ALA A 672 67.12 -3.15 -18.00
C ALA A 672 68.43 -2.35 -18.12
N LYS A 673 68.53 -1.18 -17.49
CA LYS A 673 69.75 -0.35 -17.46
C LYS A 673 70.91 -1.10 -16.81
N GLN A 674 70.67 -1.80 -15.69
CA GLN A 674 71.66 -2.65 -15.04
C GLN A 674 72.09 -3.82 -15.95
N SER A 675 71.14 -4.48 -16.61
CA SER A 675 71.42 -5.59 -17.52
C SER A 675 72.28 -5.18 -18.72
N LEU A 676 71.97 -3.99 -19.29
CA LEU A 676 72.74 -3.36 -20.34
C LEU A 676 74.14 -3.02 -19.84
N ALA A 677 74.25 -2.34 -18.69
CA ALA A 677 75.53 -1.90 -18.16
C ALA A 677 76.47 -3.06 -17.83
N ALA A 678 75.97 -4.11 -17.17
CA ALA A 678 76.76 -5.31 -16.86
C ALA A 678 77.22 -6.02 -18.14
N SER A 679 76.35 -6.14 -19.14
CA SER A 679 76.71 -6.72 -20.45
C SER A 679 77.70 -5.87 -21.23
N ALA A 680 77.55 -4.54 -21.20
CA ALA A 680 78.47 -3.61 -21.83
C ALA A 680 79.85 -3.63 -21.15
N CYS A 681 79.89 -3.71 -19.81
CA CYS A 681 81.13 -3.89 -19.06
C CYS A 681 81.81 -5.21 -19.43
N ALA A 682 81.07 -6.33 -19.44
CA ALA A 682 81.60 -7.64 -19.84
C ALA A 682 82.15 -7.65 -21.28
N LEU A 683 81.43 -7.07 -22.26
CA LEU A 683 81.94 -6.94 -23.63
C LEU A 683 83.18 -6.05 -23.69
N SER A 684 83.24 -4.98 -22.90
CA SER A 684 84.41 -4.08 -22.88
C SER A 684 85.68 -4.72 -22.34
N GLU A 685 85.59 -5.87 -21.67
CA GLU A 685 86.74 -6.67 -21.24
C GLU A 685 87.31 -7.52 -22.38
N GLN A 686 86.52 -7.78 -23.43
CA GLN A 686 86.94 -8.59 -24.57
C GLN A 686 87.98 -7.85 -25.42
N ALA A 687 89.18 -8.43 -25.54
CA ALA A 687 90.28 -7.87 -26.31
C ALA A 687 90.01 -7.82 -27.83
N SER A 688 89.04 -8.60 -28.32
CA SER A 688 88.61 -8.64 -29.73
C SER A 688 87.92 -7.36 -30.20
N LEU A 689 87.38 -6.54 -29.29
CA LEU A 689 86.71 -5.29 -29.65
C LEU A 689 87.69 -4.12 -29.79
N PRO A 690 87.49 -3.21 -30.77
CA PRO A 690 88.32 -2.01 -30.91
C PRO A 690 88.35 -1.17 -29.63
N ARG A 691 89.52 -0.61 -29.28
CA ARG A 691 89.71 0.23 -28.08
C ARG A 691 88.65 1.33 -27.95
N ALA A 692 88.35 2.04 -29.04
CA ALA A 692 87.32 3.09 -29.06
C ALA A 692 85.93 2.55 -28.69
N ARG A 693 85.57 1.36 -29.17
CA ARG A 693 84.28 0.71 -28.84
C ARG A 693 84.23 0.29 -27.38
N ARG A 694 85.33 -0.27 -26.85
CA ARG A 694 85.45 -0.66 -25.44
C ARG A 694 85.33 0.55 -24.50
N VAL A 695 85.99 1.67 -24.85
CA VAL A 695 85.89 2.95 -24.13
C VAL A 695 84.46 3.48 -24.12
N ALA A 696 83.74 3.40 -25.25
CA ALA A 696 82.34 3.82 -25.32
C ALA A 696 81.41 2.94 -24.46
N LEU A 697 81.58 1.61 -24.50
CA LEU A 697 80.78 0.67 -23.71
C LEU A 697 80.95 0.88 -22.20
N VAL A 698 82.19 1.08 -21.72
CA VAL A 698 82.43 1.36 -20.29
C VAL A 698 81.82 2.69 -19.88
N GLN A 699 81.87 3.72 -20.72
CA GLN A 699 81.27 5.01 -20.41
C GLN A 699 79.74 4.92 -20.32
N GLU A 700 79.11 4.22 -21.27
CA GLU A 700 77.67 3.94 -21.26
C GLU A 700 77.28 3.16 -19.99
N ALA A 701 78.01 2.09 -19.65
CA ALA A 701 77.76 1.28 -18.46
C ALA A 701 77.80 2.12 -17.15
N ARG A 702 78.82 2.97 -16.99
CA ARG A 702 78.97 3.83 -15.80
C ARG A 702 77.83 4.82 -15.63
N THR A 703 77.40 5.46 -16.71
CA THR A 703 76.26 6.39 -16.69
C THR A 703 75.00 5.66 -16.22
N LEU A 704 74.69 4.52 -16.84
CA LEU A 704 73.49 3.75 -16.53
C LEU A 704 73.48 3.19 -15.10
N LEU A 705 74.63 2.72 -14.59
CA LEU A 705 74.76 2.26 -13.20
C LEU A 705 74.61 3.42 -12.21
N SER A 706 75.13 4.61 -12.52
CA SER A 706 75.00 5.78 -11.66
C SER A 706 73.54 6.24 -11.53
N GLU A 707 72.81 6.26 -12.65
CA GLU A 707 71.36 6.53 -12.65
C GLU A 707 70.58 5.47 -11.87
N SER A 708 70.92 4.20 -12.07
CA SER A 708 70.29 3.06 -11.37
C SER A 708 70.50 3.15 -9.86
N ARG A 709 71.71 3.51 -9.44
CA ARG A 709 72.06 3.70 -8.03
C ARG A 709 71.26 4.82 -7.38
N ALA A 710 71.15 5.97 -8.04
CA ALA A 710 70.39 7.11 -7.53
C ALA A 710 68.92 6.74 -7.29
N PHE A 711 68.31 5.97 -8.21
CA PHE A 711 66.95 5.48 -8.02
C PHE A 711 66.82 4.51 -6.85
N LYS A 712 67.74 3.54 -6.70
CA LYS A 712 67.70 2.62 -5.55
C LYS A 712 67.85 3.36 -4.21
N GLN A 713 68.64 4.43 -4.16
CA GLN A 713 68.76 5.26 -2.97
C GLN A 713 67.45 5.99 -2.61
N GLU A 714 66.69 6.44 -3.61
CA GLU A 714 65.35 7.01 -3.41
C GLU A 714 64.40 6.00 -2.73
N LEU A 715 64.43 4.72 -3.13
CA LEU A 715 63.58 3.68 -2.54
C LEU A 715 63.89 3.44 -1.06
N VAL A 716 65.18 3.36 -0.71
CA VAL A 716 65.63 3.23 0.68
C VAL A 716 65.13 4.40 1.53
N GLN A 717 65.24 5.63 1.03
CA GLN A 717 64.80 6.83 1.75
C GLN A 717 63.28 6.85 1.99
N ARG A 718 62.50 6.27 1.08
CA ARG A 718 61.03 6.20 1.17
C ARG A 718 60.52 5.01 1.97
N GLY A 719 61.40 4.11 2.44
CA GLY A 719 61.01 2.90 3.17
C GLY A 719 60.29 1.85 2.30
N ILE A 720 60.38 1.95 0.98
CA ILE A 720 59.73 1.04 0.03
C ILE A 720 60.75 -0.03 -0.37
N ASP A 721 60.51 -1.29 -0.04
CA ASP A 721 61.43 -2.41 -0.28
C ASP A 721 62.89 -2.10 0.13
N ALA A 722 63.06 -1.35 1.24
CA ALA A 722 64.33 -0.74 1.60
C ALA A 722 65.48 -1.75 1.77
N SER A 723 65.19 -2.98 2.20
CA SER A 723 66.19 -4.04 2.32
C SER A 723 66.70 -4.50 0.95
N ASP A 724 65.80 -4.77 0.00
CA ASP A 724 66.17 -5.23 -1.35
C ASP A 724 66.87 -4.11 -2.13
N ALA A 725 66.39 -2.87 -1.97
CA ALA A 725 67.04 -1.71 -2.57
C ALA A 725 68.46 -1.50 -2.05
N ALA A 726 68.71 -1.73 -0.74
CA ALA A 726 70.06 -1.66 -0.16
C ALA A 726 70.99 -2.77 -0.70
N ILE A 727 70.49 -3.99 -0.86
CA ILE A 727 71.25 -5.10 -1.48
C ILE A 727 71.61 -4.73 -2.92
N ALA A 728 70.64 -4.23 -3.70
CA ALA A 728 70.86 -3.82 -5.09
C ALA A 728 71.89 -2.70 -5.23
N ILE A 729 71.96 -1.74 -4.28
CA ILE A 729 73.01 -0.71 -4.26
C ILE A 729 74.39 -1.36 -4.13
N GLY A 730 74.54 -2.38 -3.27
CA GLY A 730 75.79 -3.12 -3.12
C GLY A 730 76.24 -3.81 -4.41
N GLU A 731 75.30 -4.41 -5.15
CA GLU A 731 75.55 -5.03 -6.46
C GLU A 731 75.95 -3.99 -7.52
N ILE A 732 75.24 -2.87 -7.58
CA ILE A 732 75.56 -1.76 -8.50
C ILE A 732 76.95 -1.20 -8.20
N ASP A 733 77.29 -1.00 -6.93
CA ASP A 733 78.60 -0.49 -6.51
C ASP A 733 79.73 -1.47 -6.87
N ALA A 734 79.48 -2.77 -6.85
CA ALA A 734 80.43 -3.77 -7.31
C ALA A 734 80.67 -3.68 -8.83
N GLU A 735 79.61 -3.53 -9.62
CA GLU A 735 79.73 -3.41 -11.08
C GLU A 735 80.35 -2.07 -11.51
N LEU A 736 80.09 -0.98 -10.77
CA LEU A 736 80.76 0.31 -10.96
C LEU A 736 82.27 0.18 -10.76
N ARG A 737 82.71 -0.48 -9.68
CA ARG A 737 84.15 -0.76 -9.44
C ARG A 737 84.76 -1.58 -10.57
N ARG A 738 84.03 -2.55 -11.11
CA ARG A 738 84.47 -3.34 -12.27
C ARG A 738 84.64 -2.45 -13.51
N CYS A 739 83.66 -1.61 -13.82
CA CYS A 739 83.74 -0.65 -14.93
C CYS A 739 84.95 0.30 -14.79
N ASP A 740 85.18 0.83 -13.58
CA ASP A 740 86.30 1.72 -13.29
C ASP A 740 87.65 1.01 -13.48
N ALA A 741 87.75 -0.26 -13.10
CA ALA A 741 88.95 -1.06 -13.32
C ALA A 741 89.23 -1.29 -14.83
N VAL A 742 88.19 -1.54 -15.63
CA VAL A 742 88.33 -1.65 -17.10
C VAL A 742 88.74 -0.32 -17.72
N ARG A 743 88.14 0.80 -17.27
CA ARG A 743 88.50 2.16 -17.71
C ARG A 743 89.97 2.47 -17.44
N ALA A 744 90.43 2.23 -16.21
CA ALA A 744 91.82 2.44 -15.83
C ALA A 744 92.82 1.61 -16.67
N ARG A 745 92.44 0.39 -17.09
CA ARG A 745 93.26 -0.41 -18.02
C ARG A 745 93.26 0.17 -19.44
N LEU A 746 92.11 0.66 -19.90
CA LEU A 746 91.95 1.28 -21.22
C LEU A 746 92.60 2.66 -21.31
N ASP A 747 92.79 3.38 -20.21
CA ASP A 747 93.40 4.72 -20.19
C ASP A 747 94.95 4.65 -20.16
N LYS A 748 95.53 3.50 -19.81
CA LYS A 748 96.97 3.28 -19.94
C LYS A 748 97.37 3.38 -21.43
N PRO A 749 98.46 4.08 -21.76
CA PRO A 749 99.03 4.02 -23.11
C PRO A 749 99.36 2.55 -23.40
N GLY A 750 98.96 2.05 -24.57
CA GLY A 750 99.38 0.72 -25.01
C GLY A 750 100.91 0.67 -25.13
N PRO A 751 101.54 -0.52 -25.12
CA PRO A 751 102.95 -0.60 -25.47
C PRO A 751 103.15 0.08 -26.82
N VAL A 752 104.09 1.03 -26.86
CA VAL A 752 104.55 1.66 -28.09
C VAL A 752 105.16 0.54 -28.92
N GLY A 753 104.43 0.12 -29.97
CA GLY A 753 104.91 -0.83 -30.96
C GLY A 753 105.91 -0.18 -31.90
#